data_AF-A0A1B6JPJ0-F1
#
_entry.id   AF-A0A1B6JPJ0-F1
#
_cell.length_a   1.000
_cell.length_b   1.000
_cell.length_c   1.000
_cell.angle_alpha   90.00
_cell.angle_beta   90.00
_cell.angle_gamma   90.00
#
_symmetry.space_group_name_H-M   'P 1'
#
loop_
_entity.id
_entity.type
_entity.pdbx_description
1 polymer ?
#
loop_
_entity_poly.entity_id
_entity_poly.type
_entity_poly.pdbx_seq_one_letter_code
_entity_poly.pdbx_strand_id
1 'polypeptide(L)'
;MEPSKVTSKTSSLKALLLRAWRERWSDLQWGIHIKTILPRGVSGDVYNLADCILQQALVGPGPNLLVLSYLKHSLSSQLVSYAAVLQRISKYDGFHKPHCIISLLEFLENILPGITCRFKPEEEMIAGSVLSLAHWLLQCYYHTLQSNNTEISPEMLMKPANILDHMLKRDFTVAMLYLAKHEHKDLYIEVVNKCQILEAAINQSPALSATAPIKNVLLKLCSLELTGTGLEVDKGVEPLTYCLQSVLAIQVLLNPSCDSQVLVNQLLMIQRIKGYGNVRLYSELIRACFMILHDVLDTSKESQWGAFTFLKVPHIIHQLHHSSLPRGVKTEDFSQDVVDSLDFVLQFTPLLDTMDARCSCNNLECFLGELLKLNLVSEMHVNHYTAKREAAIAELHKMDAASSGMPITKVIIRAEPTLSRVLQSLDAEFPKESLLGMLCQVFTGKSFELILAVATVEGKLCTLVSKLINLNECCKQGIDESNKTLAMLFDITFLMLCYITQTFGSEVVLSDDGKGDSFMKQWVRECLVERGKPKSPDNMLQHCDPNLVEALLTQFNSTDSDFKMNGMTWHEVCFNMPGAIREVLVAWEQEALSVTDVKRILDAMQAPMCCLPVCAATWLCSYMQVSPQDALLKPMNMVQQFLKVLMSEELGKQNNYNERAALMVQIIRKMQFDVHTPTLSKVKAMGLSHSIISKQPVSEQLESVWTSLLKQGWIGIEATHSLESLLNTGGAQWFVTNLVKELVKLRYRDDLDRAVDLLMAVFHLDIENCTLCLLQQVLPQYL
;
A
#
# COMPACT_ATOMS: atom_id res chain seq x y z
N MET A 1 -37.32 36.48 -43.70
CA MET A 1 -36.01 37.10 -44.06
C MET A 1 -35.60 37.88 -42.83
N GLU A 2 -34.56 37.51 -42.08
CA GLU A 2 -33.17 37.32 -42.51
C GLU A 2 -32.52 36.06 -41.89
N PRO A 3 -31.54 35.44 -42.57
CA PRO A 3 -30.77 34.33 -42.01
C PRO A 3 -29.75 34.85 -40.99
N SER A 4 -29.83 34.39 -39.74
CA SER A 4 -28.82 34.67 -38.72
C SER A 4 -27.48 34.08 -39.15
N LYS A 5 -26.54 34.94 -39.54
CA LYS A 5 -25.15 34.60 -39.87
C LYS A 5 -24.54 33.76 -38.75
N VAL A 6 -24.24 32.49 -39.03
CA VAL A 6 -23.41 31.66 -38.15
C VAL A 6 -21.98 32.21 -38.22
N THR A 7 -21.65 33.14 -37.34
CA THR A 7 -20.28 33.58 -37.12
C THR A 7 -19.50 32.43 -36.49
N SER A 8 -18.42 31.96 -37.12
CA SER A 8 -17.56 30.90 -36.58
C SER A 8 -17.08 31.27 -35.17
N LYS A 9 -16.95 30.32 -34.24
CA LYS A 9 -16.53 30.62 -32.85
C LYS A 9 -15.23 31.44 -32.79
N THR A 10 -14.30 31.21 -33.73
CA THR A 10 -13.08 32.00 -33.91
C THR A 10 -13.37 33.47 -34.22
N SER A 11 -14.38 33.79 -35.04
CA SER A 11 -14.80 35.17 -35.29
C SER A 11 -15.41 35.84 -34.06
N SER A 12 -16.16 35.09 -33.24
CA SER A 12 -16.66 35.57 -31.95
C SER A 12 -15.52 35.84 -30.96
N LEU A 13 -14.48 35.01 -30.92
CA LEU A 13 -13.28 35.23 -30.12
C LEU A 13 -12.54 36.51 -30.55
N LYS A 14 -12.36 36.73 -31.85
CA LYS A 14 -11.74 37.97 -32.37
C LYS A 14 -12.56 39.21 -32.03
N ALA A 15 -13.89 39.13 -32.15
CA ALA A 15 -14.78 40.22 -31.76
C ALA A 15 -14.71 40.53 -30.25
N LEU A 16 -14.68 39.49 -29.42
CA LEU A 16 -14.53 39.64 -27.97
C LEU A 16 -13.19 40.26 -27.60
N LEU A 17 -12.10 39.83 -28.25
CA LEU A 17 -10.77 40.36 -28.02
C LEU A 17 -10.67 41.85 -28.39
N LEU A 18 -11.25 42.24 -29.52
CA LEU A 18 -11.34 43.65 -29.93
C LEU A 18 -12.17 44.48 -28.95
N ARG A 19 -13.26 43.92 -28.44
CA ARG A 19 -14.08 44.57 -27.41
C ARG A 19 -13.29 44.74 -26.11
N ALA A 20 -12.66 43.68 -25.62
CA ALA A 20 -11.85 43.69 -24.41
C ALA A 20 -10.73 44.74 -24.49
N TRP A 21 -10.06 44.82 -25.63
CA TRP A 21 -9.04 45.82 -25.88
C TRP A 21 -9.60 47.25 -25.93
N ARG A 22 -10.72 47.49 -26.65
CA ARG A 22 -11.37 48.82 -26.73
C ARG A 22 -11.85 49.31 -25.37
N GLU A 23 -12.43 48.42 -24.58
CA GLU A 23 -12.97 48.71 -23.25
C GLU A 23 -11.92 48.61 -22.13
N ARG A 24 -10.66 48.28 -22.46
CA ARG A 24 -9.53 48.11 -21.52
C ARG A 24 -9.86 47.19 -20.34
N TRP A 25 -10.39 46.00 -20.63
CA TRP A 25 -10.75 45.02 -19.61
C TRP A 25 -9.55 44.58 -18.77
N SER A 26 -9.77 44.32 -17.48
CA SER A 26 -8.80 43.64 -16.62
C SER A 26 -8.71 42.14 -16.94
N ASP A 27 -7.64 41.49 -16.48
CA ASP A 27 -7.45 40.04 -16.62
C ASP A 27 -8.64 39.24 -16.06
N LEU A 28 -9.23 39.69 -14.95
CA LEU A 28 -10.41 39.07 -14.35
C LEU A 28 -11.65 39.21 -15.24
N GLN A 29 -11.89 40.41 -15.80
CA GLN A 29 -13.00 40.65 -16.72
C GLN A 29 -12.86 39.80 -17.98
N TRP A 30 -11.63 39.69 -18.53
CA TRP A 30 -11.32 38.77 -19.62
C TRP A 30 -11.69 37.32 -19.25
N GLY A 31 -11.24 36.82 -18.10
CA GLY A 31 -11.50 35.46 -17.62
C GLY A 31 -12.98 35.15 -17.40
N ILE A 32 -13.82 36.15 -17.07
CA ILE A 32 -15.28 35.99 -16.94
C ILE A 32 -15.93 35.94 -18.32
N HIS A 33 -15.62 36.90 -19.19
CA HIS A 33 -16.31 37.03 -20.48
C HIS A 33 -15.89 35.98 -21.50
N ILE A 34 -14.66 35.47 -21.46
CA ILE A 34 -14.21 34.40 -22.37
C ILE A 34 -14.99 33.09 -22.17
N LYS A 35 -15.47 32.83 -20.95
CA LYS A 35 -16.32 31.66 -20.61
C LYS A 35 -17.73 31.74 -21.22
N THR A 36 -18.15 32.89 -21.74
CA THR A 36 -19.41 33.01 -22.47
C THR A 36 -19.31 32.46 -23.89
N ILE A 37 -18.09 32.33 -24.42
CA ILE A 37 -17.83 31.82 -25.78
C ILE A 37 -17.31 30.38 -25.74
N LEU A 38 -16.48 30.03 -24.75
CA LEU A 38 -15.94 28.68 -24.57
C LEU A 38 -16.93 27.79 -23.78
N PRO A 39 -17.33 26.60 -24.30
CA PRO A 39 -18.13 25.65 -23.54
C PRO A 39 -17.42 25.19 -22.26
N ARG A 40 -18.19 24.84 -21.22
CA ARG A 40 -17.63 24.28 -19.98
C ARG A 40 -16.82 23.02 -20.29
N GLY A 41 -15.56 22.98 -19.83
CA GLY A 41 -14.66 21.84 -20.00
C GLY A 41 -13.91 21.79 -21.34
N VAL A 42 -14.13 22.72 -22.27
CA VAL A 42 -13.44 22.74 -23.57
C VAL A 42 -12.25 23.71 -23.55
N SER A 43 -11.08 23.25 -24.00
CA SER A 43 -9.89 24.10 -24.12
C SER A 43 -10.07 25.21 -25.17
N GLY A 44 -9.49 26.38 -24.91
CA GLY A 44 -9.39 27.46 -25.90
C GLY A 44 -8.49 27.11 -27.09
N ASP A 45 -7.66 26.07 -26.94
CA ASP A 45 -6.75 25.58 -27.98
C ASP A 45 -7.50 25.05 -29.21
N VAL A 46 -8.63 24.38 -29.01
CA VAL A 46 -9.54 23.89 -30.09
C VAL A 46 -9.95 25.01 -31.05
N TYR A 47 -10.02 26.25 -30.54
CA TYR A 47 -10.44 27.42 -31.31
C TYR A 47 -9.29 28.36 -31.67
N ASN A 48 -8.04 27.92 -31.51
CA ASN A 48 -6.82 28.70 -31.75
C ASN A 48 -6.81 30.02 -30.95
N LEU A 49 -7.22 29.98 -29.68
CA LEU A 49 -7.28 31.18 -28.84
C LEU A 49 -5.92 31.86 -28.69
N ALA A 50 -4.84 31.09 -28.45
CA ALA A 50 -3.48 31.62 -28.35
C ALA A 50 -3.06 32.37 -29.63
N ASP A 51 -3.40 31.83 -30.80
CA ASP A 51 -3.13 32.45 -32.11
C ASP A 51 -3.92 33.77 -32.27
N CYS A 52 -5.21 33.77 -31.91
CA CYS A 52 -6.04 34.98 -31.99
C CYS A 52 -5.51 36.11 -31.10
N ILE A 53 -5.05 35.77 -29.88
CA ILE A 53 -4.49 36.74 -28.94
C ILE A 53 -3.14 37.27 -29.45
N LEU A 54 -2.23 36.39 -29.88
CA LEU A 54 -0.91 36.79 -30.38
C LEU A 54 -0.99 37.63 -31.66
N GLN A 55 -1.85 37.25 -32.62
CA GLN A 55 -2.07 38.04 -33.83
C GLN A 55 -2.49 39.46 -33.48
N GLN A 56 -3.44 39.63 -32.56
CA GLN A 56 -3.91 40.95 -32.15
C GLN A 56 -2.87 41.72 -31.31
N ALA A 57 -2.06 41.01 -30.52
CA ALA A 57 -1.01 41.61 -29.72
C ALA A 57 0.12 42.22 -30.55
N LEU A 58 0.41 41.64 -31.73
CA LEU A 58 1.60 41.92 -32.53
C LEU A 58 1.32 42.64 -33.87
N VAL A 59 0.08 43.11 -34.10
CA VAL A 59 -0.29 43.83 -35.34
C VAL A 59 0.53 45.10 -35.54
N GLY A 60 0.76 45.86 -34.45
CA GLY A 60 1.39 47.19 -34.49
C GLY A 60 2.92 47.18 -34.69
N PRO A 61 3.55 48.36 -34.72
CA PRO A 61 5.01 48.49 -34.71
C PRO A 61 5.63 48.09 -33.35
N GLY A 62 4.83 48.15 -32.28
CA GLY A 62 5.17 47.64 -30.95
C GLY A 62 4.10 46.70 -30.41
N PRO A 63 4.42 45.92 -29.36
CA PRO A 63 3.53 44.93 -28.78
C PRO A 63 2.45 45.57 -27.93
N ASN A 64 1.24 45.02 -28.00
CA ASN A 64 0.13 45.42 -27.14
C ASN A 64 0.16 44.62 -25.83
N LEU A 65 0.77 45.19 -24.80
CA LEU A 65 0.99 44.54 -23.50
C LEU A 65 -0.31 44.13 -22.79
N LEU A 66 -1.41 44.87 -23.00
CA LEU A 66 -2.72 44.52 -22.44
C LEU A 66 -3.26 43.23 -23.06
N VAL A 67 -3.11 43.07 -24.37
CA VAL A 67 -3.55 41.84 -25.05
C VAL A 67 -2.65 40.66 -24.68
N LEU A 68 -1.35 40.90 -24.45
CA LEU A 68 -0.45 39.87 -23.91
C LEU A 68 -0.79 39.47 -22.46
N SER A 69 -1.32 40.39 -21.64
CA SER A 69 -1.77 40.04 -20.27
C SER A 69 -2.95 39.06 -20.31
N TYR A 70 -3.85 39.19 -21.30
CA TYR A 70 -4.91 38.20 -21.53
C TYR A 70 -4.38 36.82 -21.86
N LEU A 71 -3.29 36.73 -22.65
CA LEU A 71 -2.63 35.44 -22.92
C LEU A 71 -2.04 34.85 -21.63
N LYS A 72 -1.35 35.68 -20.84
CA LYS A 72 -0.78 35.27 -19.55
C LYS A 72 -1.88 34.74 -18.61
N HIS A 73 -2.97 35.47 -18.48
CA HIS A 73 -4.10 35.07 -17.65
C HIS A 73 -4.78 33.80 -18.18
N SER A 74 -4.97 33.68 -19.49
CA SER A 74 -5.52 32.47 -20.11
C SER A 74 -4.64 31.24 -19.88
N LEU A 75 -3.31 31.40 -19.83
CA LEU A 75 -2.38 30.34 -19.50
C LEU A 75 -2.47 29.96 -18.00
N SER A 76 -2.44 30.96 -17.11
CA SER A 76 -2.55 30.74 -15.64
C SER A 76 -3.89 30.13 -15.22
N SER A 77 -4.97 30.44 -15.93
CA SER A 77 -6.32 29.89 -15.71
C SER A 77 -6.59 28.59 -16.48
N GLN A 78 -5.58 28.03 -17.16
CA GLN A 78 -5.66 26.79 -17.92
C GLN A 78 -6.71 26.82 -19.05
N LEU A 79 -7.00 28.00 -19.59
CA LEU A 79 -7.86 28.17 -20.78
C LEU A 79 -7.11 27.84 -22.08
N VAL A 80 -5.78 27.99 -22.09
CA VAL A 80 -4.90 27.56 -23.20
C VAL A 80 -3.75 26.73 -22.62
N SER A 81 -3.19 25.84 -23.42
CA SER A 81 -2.04 25.02 -23.04
C SER A 81 -0.70 25.73 -23.28
N TYR A 82 0.34 25.27 -22.58
CA TYR A 82 1.71 25.72 -22.84
C TYR A 82 2.14 25.34 -24.25
N ALA A 83 1.83 24.12 -24.71
CA ALA A 83 2.13 23.65 -26.06
C ALA A 83 1.60 24.61 -27.13
N ALA A 84 0.30 24.96 -27.07
CA ALA A 84 -0.30 25.88 -28.03
C ALA A 84 0.35 27.27 -28.02
N VAL A 85 0.71 27.81 -26.86
CA VAL A 85 1.38 29.12 -26.76
C VAL A 85 2.79 29.07 -27.35
N LEU A 86 3.60 28.09 -26.96
CA LEU A 86 4.98 27.92 -27.46
C LEU A 86 5.00 27.71 -28.98
N GLN A 87 4.09 26.88 -29.51
CA GLN A 87 3.97 26.62 -30.94
C GLN A 87 3.56 27.85 -31.74
N ARG A 88 2.82 28.79 -31.15
CA ARG A 88 2.41 30.02 -31.83
C ARG A 88 3.47 31.10 -31.77
N ILE A 89 4.20 31.20 -30.65
CA ILE A 89 5.36 32.09 -30.54
C ILE A 89 6.45 31.67 -31.55
N SER A 90 6.72 30.37 -31.68
CA SER A 90 7.75 29.87 -32.60
C SER A 90 7.48 30.12 -34.09
N LYS A 91 6.24 30.47 -34.45
CA LYS A 91 5.84 30.82 -35.83
C LYS A 91 5.96 32.32 -36.14
N TYR A 92 6.34 33.15 -35.17
CA TYR A 92 6.49 34.58 -35.40
C TYR A 92 7.76 34.89 -36.21
N ASP A 93 7.60 35.44 -37.40
CA ASP A 93 8.68 35.75 -38.36
C ASP A 93 8.99 37.25 -38.50
N GLY A 94 8.34 38.09 -37.68
CA GLY A 94 8.50 39.55 -37.67
C GLY A 94 9.80 40.02 -37.02
N PHE A 95 10.95 39.46 -37.44
CA PHE A 95 12.28 39.75 -36.88
C PHE A 95 12.72 41.22 -37.08
N HIS A 96 12.09 41.93 -38.01
CA HIS A 96 12.28 43.36 -38.24
C HIS A 96 11.61 44.26 -37.17
N LYS A 97 10.81 43.70 -36.24
CA LYS A 97 10.16 44.42 -35.14
C LYS A 97 10.80 44.07 -33.79
N PRO A 98 11.93 44.69 -33.41
CA PRO A 98 12.71 44.28 -32.23
C PRO A 98 11.89 44.36 -30.92
N HIS A 99 11.09 45.41 -30.73
CA HIS A 99 10.26 45.55 -29.53
C HIS A 99 9.24 44.43 -29.35
N CYS A 100 8.69 43.88 -30.45
CA CYS A 100 7.78 42.74 -30.38
C CYS A 100 8.50 41.47 -29.92
N ILE A 101 9.72 41.24 -30.41
CA ILE A 101 10.54 40.09 -30.01
C ILE A 101 10.94 40.22 -28.55
N ILE A 102 11.39 41.40 -28.10
CA ILE A 102 11.77 41.64 -26.69
C ILE A 102 10.60 41.29 -25.76
N SER A 103 9.39 41.79 -26.03
CA SER A 103 8.24 41.48 -25.19
C SER A 103 7.81 40.01 -25.26
N LEU A 104 8.01 39.31 -26.38
CA LEU A 104 7.80 37.86 -26.43
C LEU A 104 8.82 37.09 -25.59
N LEU A 105 10.09 37.51 -25.61
CA LEU A 105 11.13 36.90 -24.78
C LEU A 105 10.89 37.16 -23.28
N GLU A 106 10.47 38.37 -22.89
CA GLU A 106 10.04 38.67 -21.52
C GLU A 106 8.81 37.86 -21.11
N PHE A 107 7.86 37.67 -22.03
CA PHE A 107 6.70 36.81 -21.79
C PHE A 107 7.15 35.36 -21.55
N LEU A 108 8.07 34.84 -22.36
CA LEU A 108 8.64 33.49 -22.21
C LEU A 108 9.35 33.32 -20.86
N GLU A 109 10.24 34.24 -20.48
CA GLU A 109 10.94 34.23 -19.18
C GLU A 109 9.97 34.05 -18.00
N ASN A 110 8.81 34.71 -18.06
CA ASN A 110 7.78 34.62 -17.02
C ASN A 110 7.01 33.29 -16.98
N ILE A 111 6.93 32.57 -18.10
CA ILE A 111 6.13 31.33 -18.19
C ILE A 111 6.99 30.05 -18.14
N LEU A 112 8.30 30.15 -18.38
CA LEU A 112 9.24 29.03 -18.39
C LEU A 112 9.11 28.13 -17.16
N PRO A 113 9.05 28.61 -15.90
CA PRO A 113 8.91 27.77 -14.72
C PRO A 113 7.65 26.89 -14.73
N GLY A 114 6.58 27.37 -15.37
CA GLY A 114 5.29 26.69 -15.43
C GLY A 114 5.15 25.64 -16.54
N ILE A 115 6.10 25.56 -17.47
CA ILE A 115 6.09 24.54 -18.55
C ILE A 115 6.17 23.16 -17.91
N THR A 116 5.06 22.44 -17.98
CA THR A 116 4.82 21.10 -17.44
C THR A 116 3.79 20.40 -18.33
N CYS A 117 3.74 19.07 -18.33
CA CYS A 117 2.65 18.32 -18.96
C CYS A 117 1.51 18.13 -17.93
N ARG A 118 0.30 18.53 -18.29
CA ARG A 118 -0.94 18.45 -17.49
C ARG A 118 -2.05 17.68 -18.20
N PHE A 119 -1.69 16.84 -19.17
CA PHE A 119 -2.53 15.82 -19.80
C PHE A 119 -3.87 16.32 -20.33
N LYS A 120 -3.83 17.41 -21.10
CA LYS A 120 -4.84 17.69 -22.11
C LYS A 120 -4.36 17.11 -23.44
N PRO A 121 -5.24 16.59 -24.33
CA PRO A 121 -4.82 16.09 -25.64
C PRO A 121 -4.04 17.15 -26.45
N GLU A 122 -4.28 18.43 -26.20
CA GLU A 122 -3.54 19.52 -26.84
C GLU A 122 -2.08 19.66 -26.35
N GLU A 123 -1.69 19.02 -25.24
CA GLU A 123 -0.34 19.01 -24.70
C GLU A 123 0.52 17.83 -25.20
N GLU A 124 -0.03 16.88 -25.96
CA GLU A 124 0.77 15.89 -26.72
C GLU A 124 1.82 16.57 -27.61
N MET A 125 1.51 17.78 -28.09
CA MET A 125 2.41 18.56 -28.94
C MET A 125 3.53 19.27 -28.16
N ILE A 126 3.64 19.12 -26.84
CA ILE A 126 4.57 19.92 -26.03
C ILE A 126 6.03 19.66 -26.39
N ALA A 127 6.40 18.42 -26.71
CA ALA A 127 7.75 18.05 -27.15
C ALA A 127 8.12 18.83 -28.43
N GLY A 128 7.29 18.71 -29.48
CA GLY A 128 7.46 19.47 -30.73
C GLY A 128 7.40 20.99 -30.54
N SER A 129 6.58 21.48 -29.61
CA SER A 129 6.44 22.91 -29.31
C SER A 129 7.69 23.47 -28.63
N VAL A 130 8.28 22.71 -27.70
CA VAL A 130 9.54 23.04 -27.02
C VAL A 130 10.70 23.04 -28.02
N LEU A 131 10.76 22.08 -28.94
CA LEU A 131 11.77 22.05 -30.00
C LEU A 131 11.59 23.21 -31.00
N SER A 132 10.35 23.51 -31.39
CA SER A 132 10.03 24.65 -32.25
C SER A 132 10.41 25.98 -31.60
N LEU A 133 10.20 26.12 -30.29
CA LEU A 133 10.64 27.28 -29.53
C LEU A 133 12.17 27.38 -29.52
N ALA A 134 12.89 26.28 -29.27
CA ALA A 134 14.34 26.27 -29.29
C ALA A 134 14.88 26.72 -30.66
N HIS A 135 14.28 26.21 -31.75
CA HIS A 135 14.57 26.65 -33.11
C HIS A 135 14.35 28.16 -33.31
N TRP A 136 13.22 28.69 -32.85
CA TRP A 136 12.89 30.11 -32.95
C TRP A 136 13.85 31.00 -32.15
N LEU A 137 14.25 30.58 -30.95
CA LEU A 137 15.25 31.30 -30.13
C LEU A 137 16.62 31.36 -30.82
N LEU A 138 17.04 30.28 -31.50
CA LEU A 138 18.24 30.28 -32.32
C LEU A 138 18.10 31.23 -33.53
N GLN A 139 16.91 31.33 -34.13
CA GLN A 139 16.64 32.29 -35.21
C GLN A 139 16.72 33.74 -34.72
N CYS A 140 16.14 34.06 -33.55
CA CYS A 140 16.27 35.37 -32.92
C CYS A 140 17.74 35.76 -32.71
N TYR A 141 18.53 34.81 -32.20
CA TYR A 141 19.96 35.01 -31.97
C TYR A 141 20.72 35.23 -33.29
N TYR A 142 20.47 34.38 -34.29
CA TYR A 142 21.09 34.48 -35.62
C TYR A 142 20.78 35.79 -36.34
N HIS A 143 19.51 36.21 -36.36
CA HIS A 143 19.09 37.45 -37.03
C HIS A 143 19.76 38.67 -36.40
N THR A 144 19.92 38.66 -35.07
CA THR A 144 20.60 39.75 -34.35
C THR A 144 22.10 39.80 -34.67
N LEU A 145 22.74 38.64 -34.90
CA LEU A 145 24.13 38.57 -35.35
C LEU A 145 24.34 39.05 -36.80
N GLN A 146 23.37 38.85 -37.69
CA GLN A 146 23.46 39.28 -39.10
C GLN A 146 23.17 40.77 -39.30
N SER A 147 22.43 41.39 -38.38
CA SER A 147 22.03 42.78 -38.48
C SER A 147 23.21 43.72 -38.18
N ASN A 148 23.85 44.26 -39.22
CA ASN A 148 24.95 45.25 -39.15
C ASN A 148 24.55 46.64 -38.57
N ASN A 149 23.38 46.77 -37.94
CA ASN A 149 22.90 48.04 -37.39
C ASN A 149 23.64 48.37 -36.09
N THR A 150 24.13 49.60 -35.96
CA THR A 150 24.89 50.13 -34.82
C THR A 150 24.11 50.26 -33.51
N GLU A 151 22.80 49.98 -33.51
CA GLU A 151 21.92 49.96 -32.33
C GLU A 151 21.38 48.54 -32.06
N ILE A 152 22.27 47.55 -31.90
CA ILE A 152 21.86 46.23 -31.38
C ILE A 152 21.49 46.43 -29.91
N SER A 153 20.20 46.30 -29.56
CA SER A 153 19.83 46.19 -28.15
C SER A 153 20.48 44.93 -27.57
N PRO A 154 21.30 45.03 -26.51
CA PRO A 154 22.00 43.89 -25.92
C PRO A 154 21.03 42.81 -25.44
N GLU A 155 19.78 43.19 -25.14
CA GLU A 155 18.69 42.29 -24.75
C GLU A 155 18.33 41.28 -25.84
N MET A 156 18.48 41.64 -27.13
CA MET A 156 18.17 40.76 -28.26
C MET A 156 19.17 39.63 -28.46
N LEU A 157 20.40 39.78 -27.97
CA LEU A 157 21.40 38.71 -27.92
C LEU A 157 21.30 37.90 -26.62
N MET A 158 21.12 38.58 -25.48
CA MET A 158 21.20 37.93 -24.16
C MET A 158 19.96 37.12 -23.80
N LYS A 159 18.74 37.62 -24.05
CA LYS A 159 17.50 36.95 -23.63
C LYS A 159 17.30 35.58 -24.31
N PRO A 160 17.48 35.42 -25.63
CA PRO A 160 17.33 34.10 -26.26
C PRO A 160 18.33 33.06 -25.71
N ALA A 161 19.57 33.48 -25.49
CA ALA A 161 20.61 32.62 -24.93
C ALA A 161 20.29 32.18 -23.49
N ASN A 162 19.83 33.12 -22.64
CA ASN A 162 19.44 32.84 -21.27
C ASN A 162 18.22 31.92 -21.17
N ILE A 163 17.22 32.11 -22.05
CA ILE A 163 16.04 31.24 -22.11
C ILE A 163 16.46 29.82 -22.50
N LEU A 164 17.30 29.66 -23.54
CA LEU A 164 17.81 28.34 -23.95
C LEU A 164 18.63 27.67 -22.85
N ASP A 165 19.50 28.41 -22.16
CA ASP A 165 20.26 27.90 -21.01
C ASP A 165 19.34 27.46 -19.87
N HIS A 166 18.29 28.22 -19.56
CA HIS A 166 17.29 27.86 -18.56
C HIS A 166 16.50 26.60 -18.96
N MET A 167 16.13 26.45 -20.23
CA MET A 167 15.48 25.24 -20.73
C MET A 167 16.39 24.01 -20.55
N LEU A 168 17.68 24.13 -20.87
CA LEU A 168 18.66 23.04 -20.77
C LEU A 168 19.11 22.72 -19.33
N LYS A 169 18.79 23.57 -18.36
CA LYS A 169 19.01 23.32 -16.92
C LYS A 169 17.84 22.62 -16.24
N ARG A 170 16.67 22.53 -16.89
CA ARG A 170 15.48 21.89 -16.33
C ARG A 170 15.25 20.52 -16.94
N ASP A 171 15.24 19.49 -16.10
CA ASP A 171 15.06 18.09 -16.49
C ASP A 171 13.84 17.87 -17.39
N PHE A 172 12.70 18.47 -17.03
CA PHE A 172 11.47 18.34 -17.82
C PHE A 172 11.66 18.83 -19.27
N THR A 173 12.25 20.01 -19.47
CA THR A 173 12.44 20.57 -20.81
C THR A 173 13.48 19.80 -21.61
N VAL A 174 14.53 19.30 -20.95
CA VAL A 174 15.53 18.42 -21.57
C VAL A 174 14.91 17.11 -22.01
N ALA A 175 14.06 16.50 -21.19
CA ALA A 175 13.31 15.30 -21.55
C ALA A 175 12.37 15.55 -22.75
N MET A 176 11.66 16.68 -22.76
CA MET A 176 10.81 17.07 -23.89
C MET A 176 11.62 17.30 -25.18
N LEU A 177 12.79 17.93 -25.11
CA LEU A 177 13.70 18.10 -26.25
C LEU A 177 14.25 16.75 -26.74
N TYR A 178 14.54 15.82 -25.83
CA TYR A 178 14.98 14.48 -26.16
C TYR A 178 13.88 13.67 -26.85
N LEU A 179 12.64 13.72 -26.36
CA LEU A 179 11.48 13.10 -27.04
C LEU A 179 11.29 13.70 -28.44
N ALA A 180 11.29 15.04 -28.54
CA ALA A 180 11.12 15.75 -29.80
C ALA A 180 12.20 15.42 -30.83
N LYS A 181 13.44 15.12 -30.41
CA LYS A 181 14.52 14.64 -31.29
C LYS A 181 14.13 13.34 -32.02
N HIS A 182 13.35 12.47 -31.39
CA HIS A 182 12.91 11.20 -31.96
C HIS A 182 11.61 11.33 -32.75
N GLU A 183 10.67 12.15 -32.30
CA GLU A 183 9.35 12.37 -32.93
C GLU A 183 9.40 13.35 -34.11
N HIS A 184 10.23 14.39 -34.03
CA HIS A 184 10.33 15.49 -34.99
C HIS A 184 11.75 15.58 -35.58
N LYS A 185 12.22 14.50 -36.21
CA LYS A 185 13.59 14.35 -36.73
C LYS A 185 14.01 15.48 -37.67
N ASP A 186 13.13 15.88 -38.59
CA ASP A 186 13.43 16.91 -39.59
C ASP A 186 13.69 18.27 -38.93
N LEU A 187 12.83 18.65 -37.97
CA LEU A 187 13.00 19.90 -37.21
C LEU A 187 14.25 19.87 -36.33
N TYR A 188 14.58 18.71 -35.75
CA TYR A 188 15.81 18.57 -34.97
C TYR A 188 17.07 18.74 -35.84
N ILE A 189 17.06 18.19 -37.07
CA ILE A 189 18.15 18.40 -38.03
C ILE A 189 18.32 19.90 -38.35
N GLU A 190 17.23 20.64 -38.53
CA GLU A 190 17.29 22.10 -38.74
C GLU A 190 17.91 22.83 -37.53
N VAL A 191 17.55 22.44 -36.32
CA VAL A 191 18.13 22.98 -35.07
C VAL A 191 19.63 22.72 -35.02
N VAL A 192 20.08 21.49 -35.27
CA VAL A 192 21.51 21.13 -35.28
C VAL A 192 22.28 21.91 -36.34
N ASN A 193 21.73 22.02 -37.56
CA ASN A 193 22.34 22.80 -38.64
C ASN A 193 22.48 24.28 -38.26
N LYS A 194 21.44 24.87 -37.64
CA LYS A 194 21.52 26.26 -37.14
C LYS A 194 22.55 26.42 -36.02
N CYS A 195 22.67 25.45 -35.12
CA CYS A 195 23.69 25.47 -34.08
C CYS A 195 25.11 25.51 -34.67
N GLN A 196 25.39 24.70 -35.69
CA GLN A 196 26.69 24.68 -36.37
C GLN A 196 26.99 26.00 -37.09
N ILE A 197 26.00 26.60 -37.77
CA ILE A 197 26.13 27.91 -38.41
C ILE A 197 26.46 28.99 -37.37
N LEU A 198 25.75 28.98 -36.23
CA LEU A 198 25.96 29.92 -35.14
C LEU A 198 27.33 29.74 -34.48
N GLU A 199 27.76 28.51 -34.26
CA GLU A 199 29.09 28.22 -33.70
C GLU A 199 30.20 28.75 -34.63
N ALA A 200 30.07 28.56 -35.94
CA ALA A 200 31.00 29.11 -36.91
C ALA A 200 31.03 30.65 -36.89
N ALA A 201 29.86 31.30 -36.80
CA ALA A 201 29.75 32.76 -36.73
C ALA A 201 30.33 33.35 -35.42
N ILE A 202 30.12 32.68 -34.28
CA ILE A 202 30.66 33.10 -32.97
C ILE A 202 32.19 32.97 -32.96
N ASN A 203 32.74 31.87 -33.51
CA ASN A 203 34.19 31.64 -33.58
C ASN A 203 34.91 32.67 -34.47
N GLN A 204 34.20 33.31 -35.41
CA GLN A 204 34.73 34.35 -36.28
C GLN A 204 34.73 35.76 -35.63
N SER A 205 34.11 35.93 -34.45
CA SER A 205 34.00 37.24 -33.78
C SER A 205 34.43 37.17 -32.29
N PRO A 206 35.67 37.58 -31.95
CA PRO A 206 36.22 37.47 -30.59
C PRO A 206 35.56 38.40 -29.55
N ALA A 207 34.77 39.39 -29.96
CA ALA A 207 34.00 40.24 -29.04
C ALA A 207 32.74 39.53 -28.49
N LEU A 208 32.17 38.60 -29.26
CA LEU A 208 30.99 37.82 -28.90
C LEU A 208 31.33 36.56 -28.09
N SER A 209 32.58 36.06 -28.17
CA SER A 209 33.04 34.92 -27.38
C SER A 209 33.12 35.19 -25.87
N ALA A 210 33.11 36.47 -25.46
CA ALA A 210 33.19 36.89 -24.06
C ALA A 210 31.81 37.04 -23.37
N THR A 211 30.71 36.98 -24.12
CA THR A 211 29.34 37.14 -23.60
C THR A 211 28.56 35.81 -23.58
N ALA A 212 28.53 35.18 -22.40
CA ALA A 212 27.45 34.30 -21.92
C ALA A 212 27.37 32.83 -22.46
N PRO A 213 26.48 31.96 -21.89
CA PRO A 213 26.54 30.48 -21.93
C PRO A 213 26.21 29.85 -23.29
N ILE A 214 26.12 30.63 -24.37
CA ILE A 214 25.62 30.18 -25.67
C ILE A 214 26.44 29.03 -26.26
N LYS A 215 27.77 29.02 -26.09
CA LYS A 215 28.61 27.92 -26.61
C LYS A 215 28.26 26.57 -25.98
N ASN A 216 28.02 26.55 -24.66
CA ASN A 216 27.61 25.34 -23.95
C ASN A 216 26.18 24.93 -24.32
N VAL A 217 25.29 25.90 -24.54
CA VAL A 217 23.91 25.68 -25.01
C VAL A 217 23.91 25.01 -26.40
N LEU A 218 24.70 25.53 -27.34
CA LEU A 218 24.80 25.00 -28.70
C LEU A 218 25.32 23.56 -28.70
N LEU A 219 26.38 23.29 -27.93
CA LEU A 219 26.92 21.94 -27.77
C LEU A 219 25.88 20.97 -27.22
N LYS A 220 25.20 21.34 -26.13
CA LYS A 220 24.16 20.49 -25.50
C LYS A 220 22.96 20.23 -26.42
N LEU A 221 22.54 21.20 -27.24
CA LEU A 221 21.46 20.99 -28.22
C LEU A 221 21.88 20.04 -29.35
N CYS A 222 23.13 20.09 -29.78
CA CYS A 222 23.69 19.16 -30.77
C CYS A 222 23.88 17.75 -30.21
N SER A 223 24.19 17.62 -28.92
CA SER A 223 24.38 16.34 -28.22
C SER A 223 23.33 16.15 -27.12
N LEU A 224 22.04 16.17 -27.50
CA LEU A 224 20.96 15.83 -26.57
C LEU A 224 21.06 14.35 -26.20
N GLU A 225 21.66 14.09 -25.06
CA GLU A 225 21.69 12.81 -24.37
C GLU A 225 21.05 12.99 -23.00
N LEU A 226 20.23 12.02 -22.60
CA LEU A 226 19.83 11.87 -21.21
C LEU A 226 21.04 11.32 -20.46
N THR A 227 22.01 12.17 -20.10
CA THR A 227 23.01 11.78 -19.10
C THR A 227 22.23 11.37 -17.85
N GLY A 228 22.42 10.12 -17.40
CA GLY A 228 21.51 9.37 -16.54
C GLY A 228 20.70 10.24 -15.59
N THR A 229 19.39 10.03 -15.59
CA THR A 229 18.35 10.70 -14.79
C THR A 229 18.70 10.81 -13.30
N GLY A 230 19.65 11.67 -12.98
CA GLY A 230 19.79 12.28 -11.69
C GLY A 230 18.82 13.45 -11.72
N LEU A 231 17.60 13.21 -11.24
CA LEU A 231 17.02 14.18 -10.33
C LEU A 231 18.16 14.51 -9.38
N GLU A 232 18.88 15.63 -9.59
CA GLU A 232 19.80 16.12 -8.58
C GLU A 232 18.89 16.38 -7.38
N VAL A 233 18.85 15.39 -6.48
CA VAL A 233 18.28 15.51 -5.15
C VAL A 233 19.05 16.68 -4.59
N ASP A 234 18.33 17.77 -4.37
CA ASP A 234 18.90 18.98 -3.80
C ASP A 234 19.69 18.53 -2.57
N LYS A 235 21.00 18.78 -2.54
CA LYS A 235 21.87 18.30 -1.46
C LYS A 235 21.55 18.99 -0.13
N GLY A 236 20.59 19.92 -0.12
CA GLY A 236 20.05 20.56 1.06
C GLY A 236 18.87 19.79 1.63
N VAL A 237 19.15 19.00 2.66
CA VAL A 237 18.19 18.24 3.51
C VAL A 237 17.76 16.90 2.93
N GLU A 238 18.20 15.82 3.58
CA GLU A 238 17.80 14.45 3.26
C GLU A 238 16.28 14.29 3.49
N PRO A 239 15.48 14.01 2.44
CA PRO A 239 14.03 14.01 2.56
C PRO A 239 13.54 12.89 3.51
N LEU A 240 12.44 13.17 4.20
CA LEU A 240 11.75 12.17 5.02
C LEU A 240 11.19 11.08 4.11
N THR A 241 11.47 9.82 4.42
CA THR A 241 11.02 8.69 3.60
C THR A 241 9.61 8.26 3.97
N TYR A 242 8.74 8.11 2.98
CA TYR A 242 7.37 7.65 3.20
C TYR A 242 7.16 6.19 2.74
N CYS A 243 8.16 5.58 2.10
CA CYS A 243 8.04 4.23 1.54
C CYS A 243 8.29 3.11 2.55
N LEU A 244 9.25 3.24 3.49
CA LEU A 244 9.74 2.10 4.27
C LEU A 244 8.66 1.52 5.21
N GLN A 245 8.03 2.39 6.00
CA GLN A 245 6.91 2.00 6.86
C GLN A 245 5.80 1.35 6.05
N SER A 246 5.51 1.92 4.88
CA SER A 246 4.42 1.44 4.03
C SER A 246 4.71 0.08 3.40
N VAL A 247 5.94 -0.13 2.92
CA VAL A 247 6.38 -1.43 2.40
C VAL A 247 6.33 -2.49 3.50
N LEU A 248 6.82 -2.19 4.70
CA LEU A 248 6.78 -3.14 5.82
C LEU A 248 5.35 -3.50 6.21
N ALA A 249 4.46 -2.50 6.31
CA ALA A 249 3.05 -2.71 6.62
C ALA A 249 2.39 -3.68 5.63
N ILE A 250 2.67 -3.53 4.32
CA ILE A 250 2.15 -4.42 3.27
C ILE A 250 2.82 -5.80 3.31
N GLN A 251 4.14 -5.86 3.41
CA GLN A 251 4.88 -7.13 3.35
C GLN A 251 4.56 -8.05 4.53
N VAL A 252 4.55 -7.52 5.76
CA VAL A 252 4.22 -8.29 6.96
C VAL A 252 2.75 -8.68 6.99
N LEU A 253 1.88 -7.90 6.34
CA LEU A 253 0.48 -8.25 6.19
C LEU A 253 0.28 -9.45 5.25
N LEU A 254 0.88 -9.40 4.06
CA LEU A 254 0.73 -10.44 3.05
C LEU A 254 1.49 -11.72 3.43
N ASN A 255 2.72 -11.56 3.92
CA ASN A 255 3.65 -12.65 4.18
C ASN A 255 4.23 -12.53 5.60
N PRO A 256 3.43 -12.79 6.63
CA PRO A 256 3.85 -12.63 8.02
C PRO A 256 5.03 -13.54 8.40
N SER A 257 5.10 -14.74 7.80
CA SER A 257 6.16 -15.73 7.99
C SER A 257 7.32 -15.58 7.00
N CYS A 258 7.46 -14.43 6.34
CA CYS A 258 8.52 -14.18 5.37
C CYS A 258 9.91 -14.42 5.98
N ASP A 259 10.79 -15.05 5.21
CA ASP A 259 12.20 -15.20 5.58
C ASP A 259 12.85 -13.82 5.74
N SER A 260 13.69 -13.68 6.76
CA SER A 260 14.44 -12.45 7.05
C SER A 260 15.25 -12.01 5.84
N GLN A 261 15.84 -12.95 5.08
CA GLN A 261 16.68 -12.62 3.93
C GLN A 261 15.90 -11.92 2.81
N VAL A 262 14.63 -12.25 2.61
CA VAL A 262 13.77 -11.59 1.61
C VAL A 262 13.56 -10.13 2.00
N LEU A 263 13.26 -9.87 3.28
CA LEU A 263 13.10 -8.51 3.82
C LEU A 263 14.42 -7.74 3.72
N VAL A 264 15.56 -8.35 4.07
CA VAL A 264 16.89 -7.75 3.93
C VAL A 264 17.15 -7.32 2.48
N ASN A 265 16.87 -8.19 1.51
CA ASN A 265 17.05 -7.87 0.08
C ASN A 265 16.16 -6.70 -0.37
N GLN A 266 14.91 -6.64 0.11
CA GLN A 266 14.00 -5.52 -0.16
C GLN A 266 14.50 -4.22 0.48
N LEU A 267 15.00 -4.26 1.71
CA LEU A 267 15.58 -3.10 2.40
C LEU A 267 16.82 -2.58 1.68
N LEU A 268 17.71 -3.47 1.22
CA LEU A 268 18.89 -3.11 0.41
C LEU A 268 18.49 -2.56 -0.98
N MET A 269 17.37 -2.99 -1.55
CA MET A 269 16.83 -2.40 -2.76
C MET A 269 16.35 -0.96 -2.50
N ILE A 270 15.56 -0.75 -1.44
CA ILE A 270 15.10 0.59 -1.05
C ILE A 270 16.30 1.50 -0.74
N GLN A 271 17.30 1.00 -0.02
CA GLN A 271 18.54 1.72 0.26
C GLN A 271 19.21 2.21 -1.03
N ARG A 272 19.29 1.38 -2.07
CA ARG A 272 19.88 1.75 -3.37
C ARG A 272 19.01 2.74 -4.15
N ILE A 273 17.70 2.53 -4.20
CA ILE A 273 16.76 3.43 -4.89
C ILE A 273 16.79 4.83 -4.26
N LYS A 274 16.91 4.89 -2.93
CA LYS A 274 16.85 6.13 -2.17
C LYS A 274 18.21 6.75 -1.85
N GLY A 275 19.30 6.01 -2.04
CA GLY A 275 20.65 6.45 -1.71
C GLY A 275 20.94 6.55 -0.20
N TYR A 276 20.30 5.73 0.64
CA TYR A 276 20.52 5.79 2.10
C TYR A 276 21.89 5.25 2.52
N GLY A 277 22.49 5.91 3.51
CA GLY A 277 23.50 5.28 4.36
C GLY A 277 22.89 4.23 5.29
N ASN A 278 23.71 3.33 5.83
CA ASN A 278 23.28 2.29 6.77
C ASN A 278 22.60 2.88 8.02
N VAL A 279 23.20 3.92 8.61
CA VAL A 279 22.66 4.67 9.76
C VAL A 279 21.22 5.14 9.52
N ARG A 280 20.96 5.68 8.32
CA ARG A 280 19.63 6.15 7.93
C ARG A 280 18.65 5.00 7.75
N LEU A 281 19.07 3.92 7.10
CA LEU A 281 18.23 2.74 6.92
C LEU A 281 17.82 2.12 8.25
N TYR A 282 18.76 1.96 9.20
CA TYR A 282 18.48 1.37 10.51
C TYR A 282 17.55 2.23 11.35
N SER A 283 17.78 3.56 11.40
CA SER A 283 16.91 4.48 12.14
C SER A 283 15.50 4.52 11.56
N GLU A 284 15.36 4.56 10.24
CA GLU A 284 14.05 4.53 9.57
C GLU A 284 13.33 3.19 9.77
N LEU A 285 14.06 2.06 9.77
CA LEU A 285 13.50 0.74 10.05
C LEU A 285 12.92 0.66 11.47
N ILE A 286 13.66 1.15 12.46
CA ILE A 286 13.23 1.19 13.86
C ILE A 286 11.99 2.11 14.00
N ARG A 287 12.05 3.32 13.43
CA ARG A 287 10.94 4.29 13.43
C ARG A 287 9.68 3.70 12.80
N ALA A 288 9.82 3.08 11.63
CA ALA A 288 8.72 2.45 10.90
C ALA A 288 8.02 1.37 11.75
N CYS A 289 8.79 0.51 12.41
CA CYS A 289 8.24 -0.57 13.23
C CYS A 289 7.51 -0.02 14.47
N PHE A 290 8.04 1.01 15.13
CA PHE A 290 7.33 1.67 16.23
C PHE A 290 6.05 2.40 15.79
N MET A 291 6.05 3.03 14.60
CA MET A 291 4.83 3.62 14.06
C MET A 291 3.74 2.57 13.79
N ILE A 292 4.11 1.44 13.20
CA ILE A 292 3.14 0.37 12.91
C ILE A 292 2.67 -0.28 14.21
N LEU A 293 3.58 -0.57 15.14
CA LEU A 293 3.22 -1.12 16.43
C LEU A 293 2.22 -0.21 17.14
N HIS A 294 2.48 1.11 17.18
CA HIS A 294 1.55 2.11 17.71
C HIS A 294 0.16 2.03 17.07
N ASP A 295 0.10 1.90 15.74
CA ASP A 295 -1.16 1.79 14.97
C ASP A 295 -1.97 0.55 15.39
N VAL A 296 -1.31 -0.55 15.74
CA VAL A 296 -1.96 -1.83 16.06
C VAL A 296 -2.11 -2.16 17.54
N LEU A 297 -1.63 -1.31 18.45
CA LEU A 297 -1.82 -1.51 19.90
C LEU A 297 -3.32 -1.65 20.21
N ASP A 298 -3.66 -2.59 21.09
CA ASP A 298 -5.04 -2.98 21.44
C ASP A 298 -5.85 -3.68 20.33
N THR A 299 -5.25 -3.99 19.17
CA THR A 299 -5.89 -4.77 18.09
C THR A 299 -5.46 -6.24 18.11
N SER A 300 -6.07 -7.08 17.26
CA SER A 300 -5.67 -8.49 17.05
C SER A 300 -4.27 -8.63 16.43
N LYS A 301 -3.68 -7.56 15.90
CA LYS A 301 -2.37 -7.55 15.25
C LYS A 301 -1.22 -7.11 16.17
N GLU A 302 -1.54 -6.70 17.40
CA GLU A 302 -0.58 -6.25 18.41
C GLU A 302 0.53 -7.28 18.67
N SER A 303 0.17 -8.54 18.94
CA SER A 303 1.14 -9.60 19.21
C SER A 303 2.08 -9.86 18.03
N GLN A 304 1.54 -9.85 16.81
CA GLN A 304 2.30 -10.06 15.58
C GLN A 304 3.34 -8.96 15.37
N TRP A 305 2.92 -7.69 15.43
CA TRP A 305 3.83 -6.55 15.22
C TRP A 305 4.80 -6.33 16.37
N GLY A 306 4.41 -6.64 17.61
CA GLY A 306 5.35 -6.60 18.72
C GLY A 306 6.42 -7.68 18.58
N ALA A 307 6.07 -8.92 18.20
CA ALA A 307 7.08 -9.95 17.91
C ALA A 307 7.97 -9.56 16.72
N PHE A 308 7.39 -8.98 15.66
CA PHE A 308 8.16 -8.48 14.52
C PHE A 308 9.15 -7.39 14.95
N THR A 309 8.67 -6.39 15.68
CA THR A 309 9.46 -5.23 16.13
C THR A 309 10.57 -5.63 17.09
N PHE A 310 10.27 -6.41 18.13
CA PHE A 310 11.24 -6.70 19.18
C PHE A 310 12.09 -7.93 18.91
N LEU A 311 11.63 -8.90 18.11
CA LEU A 311 12.39 -10.13 17.87
C LEU A 311 12.92 -10.23 16.43
N LYS A 312 12.10 -9.92 15.41
CA LYS A 312 12.52 -10.06 14.00
C LYS A 312 13.49 -8.94 13.57
N VAL A 313 13.17 -7.69 13.89
CA VAL A 313 13.94 -6.51 13.42
C VAL A 313 15.39 -6.52 13.91
N PRO A 314 15.71 -6.85 15.18
CA PRO A 314 17.11 -6.98 15.62
C PRO A 314 17.91 -7.95 14.76
N HIS A 315 17.33 -9.10 14.38
CA HIS A 315 17.96 -10.07 13.48
C HIS A 315 18.09 -9.56 12.05
N ILE A 316 17.12 -8.78 11.54
CA ILE A 316 17.20 -8.12 10.23
C ILE A 316 18.37 -7.10 10.22
N ILE A 317 18.48 -6.27 11.26
CA ILE A 317 19.59 -5.31 11.40
C ILE A 317 20.93 -6.03 11.48
N HIS A 318 21.00 -7.13 12.24
CA HIS A 318 22.18 -7.98 12.32
C HIS A 318 22.60 -8.50 10.93
N GLN A 319 21.66 -9.05 10.15
CA GLN A 319 21.92 -9.52 8.79
C GLN A 319 22.35 -8.39 7.84
N LEU A 320 21.71 -7.22 7.91
CA LEU A 320 22.10 -6.05 7.12
C LEU A 320 23.53 -5.61 7.44
N HIS A 321 23.87 -5.49 8.73
CA HIS A 321 25.21 -5.13 9.17
C HIS A 321 26.25 -6.11 8.64
N HIS A 322 26.03 -7.42 8.79
CA HIS A 322 26.96 -8.44 8.28
C HIS A 322 27.05 -8.48 6.76
N SER A 323 25.97 -8.19 6.04
CA SER A 323 25.99 -8.12 4.57
C SER A 323 26.81 -6.94 4.04
N SER A 324 26.97 -5.89 4.84
CA SER A 324 27.71 -4.67 4.50
C SER A 324 29.21 -4.76 4.79
N LEU A 325 29.65 -5.72 5.63
CA LEU A 325 31.04 -5.87 6.03
C LEU A 325 31.89 -6.51 4.91
N PRO A 326 33.11 -5.99 4.64
CA PRO A 326 34.06 -6.65 3.74
C PRO A 326 34.44 -8.05 4.24
N ARG A 327 34.50 -9.04 3.33
CA ARG A 327 34.88 -10.41 3.68
C ARG A 327 36.26 -10.45 4.33
N GLY A 328 36.34 -10.98 5.56
CA GLY A 328 37.60 -11.23 6.28
C GLY A 328 37.95 -10.21 7.38
N VAL A 329 37.12 -9.20 7.63
CA VAL A 329 37.27 -8.31 8.79
C VAL A 329 36.72 -9.00 10.04
N LYS A 330 37.45 -8.93 11.16
CA LYS A 330 36.95 -9.44 12.45
C LYS A 330 35.73 -8.62 12.86
N THR A 331 34.70 -9.32 13.35
CA THR A 331 33.53 -8.71 13.99
C THR A 331 34.00 -7.79 15.11
N GLU A 332 33.63 -6.51 15.03
CA GLU A 332 33.79 -5.55 16.11
C GLU A 332 32.95 -5.98 17.34
N ASP A 333 33.26 -5.44 18.52
CA ASP A 333 32.51 -5.73 19.76
C ASP A 333 31.05 -5.23 19.70
N PHE A 334 30.75 -4.29 18.79
CA PHE A 334 29.42 -3.75 18.50
C PHE A 334 29.41 -3.11 17.09
N SER A 335 28.25 -2.69 16.59
CA SER A 335 28.12 -2.00 15.29
C SER A 335 28.01 -0.48 15.46
N GLN A 336 29.00 0.27 14.97
CA GLN A 336 28.97 1.75 15.04
C GLN A 336 27.78 2.34 14.27
N ASP A 337 27.46 1.82 13.08
CA ASP A 337 26.31 2.27 12.28
C ASP A 337 24.99 2.13 13.04
N VAL A 338 24.84 1.06 13.84
CA VAL A 338 23.64 0.84 14.68
C VAL A 338 23.61 1.85 15.82
N VAL A 339 24.73 2.08 16.49
CA VAL A 339 24.83 3.07 17.58
C VAL A 339 24.47 4.47 17.07
N ASP A 340 25.07 4.90 15.95
CA ASP A 340 24.77 6.21 15.36
C ASP A 340 23.30 6.33 14.96
N SER A 341 22.67 5.22 14.52
CA SER A 341 21.25 5.22 14.16
C SER A 341 20.33 5.46 15.36
N LEU A 342 20.75 5.06 16.57
CA LEU A 342 19.96 5.27 17.79
C LEU A 342 19.89 6.74 18.17
N ASP A 343 20.92 7.54 17.88
CA ASP A 343 20.87 8.99 18.09
C ASP A 343 19.85 9.67 17.15
N PHE A 344 19.64 9.15 15.94
CA PHE A 344 18.52 9.58 15.08
C PHE A 344 17.18 9.14 15.64
N VAL A 345 17.06 7.91 16.15
CA VAL A 345 15.81 7.39 16.73
C VAL A 345 15.34 8.26 17.91
N LEU A 346 16.27 8.75 18.74
CA LEU A 346 15.95 9.64 19.87
C LEU A 346 15.31 10.97 19.45
N GLN A 347 15.52 11.43 18.22
CA GLN A 347 14.92 12.67 17.71
C GLN A 347 13.40 12.51 17.47
N PHE A 348 12.89 11.28 17.36
CA PHE A 348 11.46 11.00 17.24
C PHE A 348 10.76 10.97 18.60
N THR A 349 11.02 11.96 19.44
CA THR A 349 10.54 12.05 20.83
C THR A 349 9.02 11.87 20.96
N PRO A 350 8.15 12.49 20.13
CA PRO A 350 6.69 12.30 20.24
C PRO A 350 6.25 10.85 20.02
N LEU A 351 6.90 10.12 19.11
CA LEU A 351 6.61 8.70 18.86
C LEU A 351 7.02 7.86 20.06
N LEU A 352 8.24 8.06 20.57
CA LEU A 352 8.75 7.32 21.72
C LEU A 352 7.92 7.59 22.99
N ASP A 353 7.54 8.85 23.25
CA ASP A 353 6.71 9.22 24.41
C ASP A 353 5.33 8.57 24.32
N THR A 354 4.71 8.58 23.15
CA THR A 354 3.41 7.94 22.93
C THR A 354 3.49 6.42 23.11
N MET A 355 4.55 5.80 22.58
CA MET A 355 4.79 4.37 22.73
C MET A 355 5.03 3.97 24.19
N ASP A 356 5.85 4.74 24.92
CA ASP A 356 6.18 4.46 26.31
C ASP A 356 4.95 4.64 27.22
N ALA A 357 4.12 5.65 26.96
CA ALA A 357 2.85 5.84 27.66
C ALA A 357 1.89 4.67 27.41
N ARG A 358 1.64 4.31 26.14
CA ARG A 358 0.68 3.25 25.80
C ARG A 358 1.14 1.85 26.24
N CYS A 359 2.43 1.56 26.18
CA CYS A 359 2.96 0.25 26.60
C CYS A 359 3.30 0.19 28.10
N SER A 360 3.28 1.33 28.80
CA SER A 360 3.70 1.46 30.20
C SER A 360 5.12 0.92 30.47
N CYS A 361 6.03 1.10 29.52
CA CYS A 361 7.44 0.73 29.64
C CYS A 361 8.34 1.50 28.68
N ASN A 362 9.64 1.56 28.97
CA ASN A 362 10.64 2.04 28.04
C ASN A 362 10.80 1.06 26.86
N ASN A 363 10.17 1.36 25.73
CA ASN A 363 10.21 0.50 24.55
C ASN A 363 11.60 0.49 23.92
N LEU A 364 12.32 1.61 23.99
CA LEU A 364 13.69 1.67 23.47
C LEU A 364 14.63 0.76 24.28
N GLU A 365 14.51 0.74 25.62
CA GLU A 365 15.26 -0.20 26.48
C GLU A 365 14.96 -1.66 26.12
N CYS A 366 13.69 -2.02 25.92
CA CYS A 366 13.31 -3.37 25.53
C CYS A 366 13.94 -3.78 24.20
N PHE A 367 13.94 -2.88 23.21
CA PHE A 367 14.57 -3.11 21.91
C PHE A 367 16.10 -3.21 22.00
N LEU A 368 16.73 -2.35 22.80
CA LEU A 368 18.17 -2.35 23.07
C LEU A 368 18.63 -3.66 23.72
N GLY A 369 17.83 -4.24 24.61
CA GLY A 369 18.11 -5.55 25.20
C GLY A 369 18.25 -6.66 24.16
N GLU A 370 17.42 -6.63 23.11
CA GLU A 370 17.48 -7.62 22.02
C GLU A 370 18.66 -7.37 21.06
N LEU A 371 19.02 -6.09 20.82
CA LEU A 371 20.25 -5.76 20.09
C LEU A 371 21.52 -6.19 20.83
N LEU A 372 21.52 -6.10 22.17
CA LEU A 372 22.64 -6.53 23.02
C LEU A 372 22.87 -8.05 22.91
N LYS A 373 21.81 -8.86 22.88
CA LYS A 373 21.92 -10.32 22.68
C LYS A 373 22.61 -10.70 21.36
N LEU A 374 22.53 -9.83 20.36
CA LEU A 374 23.12 -10.01 19.04
C LEU A 374 24.49 -9.32 18.88
N ASN A 375 25.06 -8.79 19.96
CA ASN A 375 26.32 -8.02 19.94
C ASN A 375 26.30 -6.84 18.94
N LEU A 376 25.13 -6.22 18.72
CA LEU A 376 25.02 -5.02 17.89
C LEU A 376 25.29 -3.73 18.69
N VAL A 377 25.11 -3.79 20.01
CA VAL A 377 25.38 -2.71 20.97
C VAL A 377 26.06 -3.29 22.21
N SER A 378 26.72 -2.44 23.01
CA SER A 378 27.34 -2.82 24.27
C SER A 378 26.45 -2.44 25.47
N GLU A 379 26.71 -3.01 26.65
CA GLU A 379 26.02 -2.63 27.89
C GLU A 379 26.14 -1.12 28.20
N MET A 380 27.28 -0.50 27.85
CA MET A 380 27.47 0.94 28.01
C MET A 380 26.48 1.74 27.15
N HIS A 381 26.24 1.29 25.91
CA HIS A 381 25.27 1.93 25.02
C HIS A 381 23.84 1.76 25.56
N VAL A 382 23.47 0.56 26.03
CA VAL A 382 22.14 0.33 26.62
C VAL A 382 21.88 1.28 27.77
N ASN A 383 22.83 1.41 28.71
CA ASN A 383 22.69 2.31 29.86
C ASN A 383 22.59 3.78 29.43
N HIS A 384 23.40 4.22 28.46
CA HIS A 384 23.40 5.59 27.95
C HIS A 384 22.06 5.99 27.32
N TYR A 385 21.52 5.17 26.40
CA TYR A 385 20.26 5.49 25.73
C TYR A 385 19.05 5.34 26.65
N THR A 386 19.07 4.39 27.59
CA THR A 386 18.03 4.26 28.62
C THR A 386 18.00 5.48 29.53
N ALA A 387 19.15 5.94 30.04
CA ALA A 387 19.24 7.13 30.89
C ALA A 387 18.72 8.40 30.19
N LYS A 388 18.97 8.54 28.87
CA LYS A 388 18.42 9.65 28.07
C LYS A 388 16.87 9.66 28.02
N ARG A 389 16.21 8.51 28.23
CA ARG A 389 14.74 8.39 28.23
C ARG A 389 14.11 8.42 29.63
N GLU A 390 14.86 8.12 30.68
CA GLU A 390 14.35 8.05 32.07
C GLU A 390 13.62 9.32 32.51
N ALA A 391 14.15 10.50 32.20
CA ALA A 391 13.55 11.78 32.59
C ALA A 391 12.16 11.99 31.95
N ALA A 392 12.01 11.67 30.66
CA ALA A 392 10.74 11.80 29.95
C ALA A 392 9.68 10.82 30.50
N ILE A 393 10.09 9.58 30.80
CA ILE A 393 9.20 8.54 31.34
C ILE A 393 8.73 8.90 32.77
N ALA A 394 9.61 9.46 33.60
CA ALA A 394 9.26 9.88 34.95
C ALA A 394 8.20 11.01 34.98
N GLU A 395 8.15 11.86 33.95
CA GLU A 395 7.10 12.87 33.77
C GLU A 395 5.79 12.26 33.25
N LEU A 396 5.86 11.31 32.31
CA LEU A 396 4.71 10.62 31.75
C LEU A 396 3.98 9.74 32.79
N HIS A 397 4.71 8.99 33.62
CA HIS A 397 4.12 8.14 34.67
C HIS A 397 3.40 8.92 35.78
N LYS A 398 3.62 10.23 35.91
CA LYS A 398 2.84 11.08 36.82
C LYS A 398 1.43 11.38 36.30
N MET A 399 1.17 11.18 35.00
CA MET A 399 -0.10 11.49 34.36
C MET A 399 -1.03 10.27 34.24
N ASP A 400 -0.49 9.05 34.10
CA ASP A 400 -1.26 7.81 33.91
C ASP A 400 -0.95 6.76 34.99
N ALA A 401 -1.52 6.92 36.18
CA ALA A 401 -1.43 5.94 37.27
C ALA A 401 -2.51 4.84 37.15
N ALA A 402 -2.50 4.02 36.09
CA ALA A 402 -3.49 2.93 35.94
C ALA A 402 -3.09 1.79 34.98
N SER A 403 -1.99 1.06 35.22
CA SER A 403 -1.85 -0.30 34.69
C SER A 403 -1.05 -1.19 35.65
N SER A 404 -1.73 -2.11 36.35
CA SER A 404 -1.13 -3.01 37.35
C SER A 404 -0.54 -4.31 36.74
N GLY A 405 -0.47 -4.41 35.41
CA GLY A 405 -0.03 -5.60 34.68
C GLY A 405 1.39 -5.48 34.12
N MET A 406 2.01 -6.61 33.75
CA MET A 406 3.29 -6.59 33.04
C MET A 406 3.10 -5.99 31.63
N PRO A 407 3.96 -5.05 31.20
CA PRO A 407 3.91 -4.45 29.86
C PRO A 407 3.87 -5.50 28.75
N ILE A 408 2.99 -5.32 27.77
CA ILE A 408 2.80 -6.28 26.66
C ILE A 408 4.11 -6.53 25.90
N THR A 409 4.94 -5.51 25.71
CA THR A 409 6.29 -5.62 25.14
C THR A 409 7.16 -6.65 25.87
N LYS A 410 7.13 -6.63 27.21
CA LYS A 410 7.89 -7.59 28.03
C LYS A 410 7.26 -9.00 28.00
N VAL A 411 5.94 -9.10 27.85
CA VAL A 411 5.24 -10.39 27.66
C VAL A 411 5.69 -11.05 26.35
N ILE A 412 5.76 -10.27 25.26
CA ILE A 412 6.15 -10.74 23.92
C ILE A 412 7.57 -11.32 23.96
N ILE A 413 8.54 -10.59 24.51
CA ILE A 413 9.92 -11.06 24.62
C ILE A 413 10.00 -12.35 25.47
N ARG A 414 9.18 -12.48 26.51
CA ARG A 414 9.13 -13.68 27.36
C ARG A 414 8.39 -14.86 26.74
N ALA A 415 7.83 -14.72 25.54
CA ALA A 415 7.14 -15.82 24.86
C ALA A 415 8.09 -16.79 24.13
N GLU A 416 9.33 -16.39 23.76
CA GLU A 416 10.32 -17.28 23.09
C GLU A 416 10.62 -18.56 23.89
N PRO A 417 10.90 -18.50 25.21
CA PRO A 417 11.11 -19.71 26.00
C PRO A 417 9.84 -20.56 26.13
N THR A 418 8.67 -19.93 26.10
CA THR A 418 7.38 -20.63 26.17
C THR A 418 7.14 -21.43 24.89
N LEU A 419 7.37 -20.84 23.71
CA LEU A 419 7.32 -21.56 22.43
C LEU A 419 8.29 -22.75 22.44
N SER A 420 9.52 -22.53 22.89
CA SER A 420 10.53 -23.60 22.96
C SER A 420 10.07 -24.77 23.84
N ARG A 421 9.45 -24.51 25.00
CA ARG A 421 8.87 -25.54 25.86
C ARG A 421 7.68 -26.25 25.20
N VAL A 422 6.77 -25.51 24.56
CA VAL A 422 5.63 -26.09 23.84
C VAL A 422 6.13 -27.05 22.75
N LEU A 423 7.10 -26.63 21.95
CA LEU A 423 7.69 -27.47 20.90
C LEU A 423 8.33 -28.74 21.47
N GLN A 424 9.04 -28.66 22.60
CA GLN A 424 9.65 -29.82 23.26
C GLN A 424 8.58 -30.79 23.81
N SER A 425 7.51 -30.26 24.40
CA SER A 425 6.43 -31.08 24.96
C SER A 425 5.53 -31.74 23.92
N LEU A 426 5.48 -31.23 22.69
CA LEU A 426 4.75 -31.86 21.59
C LEU A 426 5.46 -33.09 21.00
N ASP A 427 6.68 -33.40 21.45
CA ASP A 427 7.38 -34.62 21.05
C ASP A 427 6.82 -35.87 21.78
N ALA A 428 6.87 -37.02 21.12
CA ALA A 428 6.07 -38.23 21.43
C ALA A 428 6.32 -38.91 22.80
N GLU A 429 7.21 -38.38 23.64
CA GLU A 429 7.58 -38.93 24.96
C GLU A 429 6.90 -38.19 26.14
N PHE A 430 6.06 -37.18 25.88
CA PHE A 430 5.43 -36.38 26.93
C PHE A 430 4.12 -36.98 27.46
N PRO A 431 3.87 -37.01 28.79
CA PRO A 431 2.60 -37.50 29.34
C PRO A 431 1.38 -36.71 28.83
N LYS A 432 0.38 -37.44 28.30
CA LYS A 432 -0.79 -36.84 27.62
C LYS A 432 -1.64 -35.94 28.53
N GLU A 433 -1.76 -36.26 29.82
CA GLU A 433 -2.49 -35.43 30.79
C GLU A 433 -1.78 -34.11 31.06
N SER A 434 -0.45 -34.14 31.22
CA SER A 434 0.37 -32.93 31.40
C SER A 434 0.37 -32.07 30.14
N LEU A 435 0.38 -32.69 28.96
CA LEU A 435 0.26 -32.00 27.68
C LEU A 435 -1.08 -31.28 27.55
N LEU A 436 -2.18 -31.95 27.92
CA LEU A 436 -3.51 -31.35 27.94
C LEU A 436 -3.55 -30.12 28.86
N GLY A 437 -3.04 -30.24 30.09
CA GLY A 437 -2.97 -29.13 31.04
C GLY A 437 -2.19 -27.93 30.50
N MET A 438 -1.08 -28.16 29.80
CA MET A 438 -0.28 -27.11 29.19
C MET A 438 -0.96 -26.45 27.99
N LEU A 439 -1.56 -27.22 27.07
CA LEU A 439 -2.29 -26.65 25.92
C LEU A 439 -3.54 -25.88 26.36
N CYS A 440 -4.21 -26.33 27.42
CA CYS A 440 -5.30 -25.62 28.05
C CYS A 440 -4.86 -24.24 28.59
N GLN A 441 -3.65 -24.11 29.16
CA GLN A 441 -3.09 -22.83 29.60
C GLN A 441 -2.70 -21.92 28.42
N VAL A 442 -2.25 -22.49 27.30
CA VAL A 442 -1.92 -21.74 26.08
C VAL A 442 -3.15 -20.98 25.54
N PHE A 443 -4.36 -21.48 25.77
CA PHE A 443 -5.60 -20.80 25.37
C PHE A 443 -6.07 -19.70 26.32
N THR A 444 -5.42 -19.51 27.47
CA THR A 444 -5.82 -18.46 28.40
C THR A 444 -5.30 -17.09 27.91
N GLY A 445 -6.23 -16.17 27.66
CA GLY A 445 -5.91 -14.81 27.22
C GLY A 445 -5.28 -14.76 25.83
N LYS A 446 -4.27 -13.90 25.65
CA LYS A 446 -3.55 -13.72 24.37
C LYS A 446 -2.38 -14.71 24.17
N SER A 447 -2.23 -15.72 25.04
CA SER A 447 -1.02 -16.57 25.04
C SER A 447 -0.83 -17.33 23.72
N PHE A 448 -1.89 -17.90 23.15
CA PHE A 448 -1.80 -18.60 21.87
C PHE A 448 -1.39 -17.67 20.71
N GLU A 449 -2.00 -16.49 20.61
CA GLU A 449 -1.65 -15.47 19.61
C GLU A 449 -0.17 -15.04 19.73
N LEU A 450 0.32 -14.88 20.95
CA LEU A 450 1.73 -14.56 21.23
C LEU A 450 2.66 -15.69 20.79
N ILE A 451 2.34 -16.95 21.10
CA ILE A 451 3.14 -18.11 20.67
C ILE A 451 3.19 -18.20 19.15
N LEU A 452 2.06 -17.98 18.47
CA LEU A 452 2.02 -17.96 17.01
C LEU A 452 2.82 -16.80 16.42
N ALA A 453 2.72 -15.61 17.01
CA ALA A 453 3.51 -14.45 16.59
C ALA A 453 5.02 -14.71 16.70
N VAL A 454 5.48 -15.27 17.82
CA VAL A 454 6.89 -15.64 18.01
C VAL A 454 7.32 -16.76 17.05
N ALA A 455 6.51 -17.82 16.91
CA ALA A 455 6.80 -18.92 15.99
C ALA A 455 6.93 -18.44 14.53
N THR A 456 6.14 -17.44 14.17
CA THR A 456 6.17 -16.81 12.83
C THR A 456 7.49 -16.09 12.61
N VAL A 457 7.91 -15.23 13.53
CA VAL A 457 9.15 -14.43 13.35
C VAL A 457 10.42 -15.26 13.48
N GLU A 458 10.42 -16.28 14.34
CA GLU A 458 11.53 -17.24 14.48
C GLU A 458 11.61 -18.26 13.33
N GLY A 459 10.63 -18.30 12.41
CA GLY A 459 10.59 -19.29 11.33
C GLY A 459 10.27 -20.71 11.81
N LYS A 460 9.65 -20.87 12.98
CA LYS A 460 9.27 -22.16 13.59
C LYS A 460 7.79 -22.51 13.44
N LEU A 461 7.00 -21.69 12.73
CA LEU A 461 5.56 -21.90 12.54
C LEU A 461 5.26 -23.26 11.87
N CYS A 462 5.95 -23.60 10.77
CA CYS A 462 5.77 -24.89 10.10
C CYS A 462 6.11 -26.07 11.02
N THR A 463 7.19 -25.96 11.81
CA THR A 463 7.56 -26.97 12.80
C THR A 463 6.46 -27.17 13.86
N LEU A 464 5.89 -26.07 14.39
CA LEU A 464 4.77 -26.13 15.32
C LEU A 464 3.56 -26.83 14.69
N VAL A 465 3.21 -26.45 13.46
CA VAL A 465 2.09 -27.03 12.72
C VAL A 465 2.28 -28.53 12.47
N SER A 466 3.44 -28.96 11.97
CA SER A 466 3.72 -30.38 11.77
C SER A 466 3.63 -31.18 13.07
N LYS A 467 4.12 -30.64 14.21
CA LYS A 467 3.99 -31.29 15.51
C LYS A 467 2.53 -31.37 15.99
N LEU A 468 1.74 -30.31 15.80
CA LEU A 468 0.31 -30.30 16.11
C LEU A 468 -0.48 -31.30 15.26
N ILE A 469 -0.18 -31.41 13.95
CA ILE A 469 -0.79 -32.41 13.06
C ILE A 469 -0.50 -33.82 13.56
N ASN A 470 0.77 -34.13 13.87
CA ASN A 470 1.14 -35.46 14.37
C ASN A 470 0.43 -35.79 15.70
N LEU A 471 0.29 -34.81 16.60
CA LEU A 471 -0.45 -35.00 17.85
C LEU A 471 -1.95 -35.23 17.60
N ASN A 472 -2.55 -34.46 16.69
CA ASN A 472 -3.96 -34.61 16.33
C ASN A 472 -4.24 -36.01 15.75
N GLU A 473 -3.37 -36.48 14.85
CA GLU A 473 -3.43 -37.85 14.30
C GLU A 473 -3.37 -38.93 15.38
N CYS A 474 -2.47 -38.77 16.36
CA CYS A 474 -2.35 -39.70 17.48
C CYS A 474 -3.56 -39.72 18.42
N CYS A 475 -4.39 -38.67 18.40
CA CYS A 475 -5.55 -38.51 19.28
C CYS A 475 -6.89 -38.85 18.62
N LYS A 476 -6.91 -39.33 17.35
CA LYS A 476 -8.15 -39.63 16.63
C LYS A 476 -8.91 -40.86 17.12
N GLN A 477 -8.28 -41.74 17.92
CA GLN A 477 -8.81 -43.06 18.28
C GLN A 477 -9.93 -43.02 19.33
N GLY A 478 -11.03 -43.75 19.04
CA GLY A 478 -12.06 -44.26 19.97
C GLY A 478 -12.82 -43.24 20.84
N ILE A 479 -14.11 -43.03 20.55
CA ILE A 479 -15.05 -42.24 21.37
C ILE A 479 -15.55 -43.09 22.56
N ASP A 480 -14.63 -43.45 23.45
CA ASP A 480 -14.92 -44.19 24.70
C ASP A 480 -14.71 -43.31 25.94
N GLU A 481 -15.48 -43.55 27.01
CA GLU A 481 -15.38 -42.84 28.30
C GLU A 481 -13.99 -42.94 28.96
N SER A 482 -13.21 -43.96 28.63
CA SER A 482 -11.82 -44.16 29.11
C SER A 482 -10.81 -43.21 28.47
N ASN A 483 -11.17 -42.53 27.37
CA ASN A 483 -10.27 -41.74 26.52
C ASN A 483 -10.55 -40.22 26.54
N LYS A 484 -11.15 -39.68 27.61
CA LYS A 484 -11.52 -38.25 27.72
C LYS A 484 -10.33 -37.31 27.45
N THR A 485 -9.14 -37.62 27.92
CA THR A 485 -7.92 -36.83 27.65
C THR A 485 -7.56 -36.77 26.16
N LEU A 486 -7.70 -37.89 25.43
CA LEU A 486 -7.40 -37.95 24.00
C LEU A 486 -8.42 -37.16 23.18
N ALA A 487 -9.71 -37.28 23.52
CA ALA A 487 -10.76 -36.48 22.90
C ALA A 487 -10.47 -34.97 23.07
N MET A 488 -10.17 -34.52 24.29
CA MET A 488 -9.86 -33.10 24.52
C MET A 488 -8.59 -32.64 23.77
N LEU A 489 -7.54 -33.46 23.71
CA LEU A 489 -6.35 -33.15 22.91
C LEU A 489 -6.66 -33.05 21.41
N PHE A 490 -7.50 -33.95 20.88
CA PHE A 490 -7.98 -33.87 19.50
C PHE A 490 -8.73 -32.56 19.25
N ASP A 491 -9.68 -32.19 20.12
CA ASP A 491 -10.46 -30.95 20.02
C ASP A 491 -9.57 -29.70 19.95
N ILE A 492 -8.66 -29.58 20.94
CA ILE A 492 -7.77 -28.43 21.09
C ILE A 492 -6.85 -28.32 19.87
N THR A 493 -6.18 -29.40 19.49
CA THR A 493 -5.25 -29.38 18.36
C THR A 493 -5.96 -29.12 17.03
N PHE A 494 -7.18 -29.65 16.85
CA PHE A 494 -8.00 -29.37 15.68
C PHE A 494 -8.35 -27.88 15.58
N LEU A 495 -8.80 -27.26 16.68
CA LEU A 495 -9.09 -25.82 16.72
C LEU A 495 -7.84 -24.98 16.49
N MET A 496 -6.69 -25.34 17.08
CA MET A 496 -5.42 -24.64 16.83
C MET A 496 -5.06 -24.67 15.35
N LEU A 497 -5.16 -25.84 14.70
CA LEU A 497 -4.83 -26.00 13.28
C LEU A 497 -5.80 -25.25 12.38
N CYS A 498 -7.10 -25.26 12.69
CA CYS A 498 -8.10 -24.44 11.99
C CYS A 498 -7.80 -22.95 12.14
N TYR A 499 -7.49 -22.48 13.35
CA TYR A 499 -7.16 -21.08 13.62
C TYR A 499 -5.89 -20.64 12.89
N ILE A 500 -4.83 -21.47 12.92
CA ILE A 500 -3.59 -21.22 12.18
C ILE A 500 -3.88 -21.13 10.68
N THR A 501 -4.63 -22.07 10.13
CA THR A 501 -4.99 -22.07 8.71
C THR A 501 -5.76 -20.82 8.33
N GLN A 502 -6.77 -20.45 9.11
CA GLN A 502 -7.53 -19.23 8.88
C GLN A 502 -6.63 -17.99 8.95
N THR A 503 -5.64 -17.96 9.86
CA THR A 503 -4.79 -16.77 10.11
C THR A 503 -3.67 -16.61 9.09
N PHE A 504 -3.02 -17.70 8.68
CA PHE A 504 -1.81 -17.70 7.84
C PHE A 504 -1.99 -18.35 6.46
N GLY A 505 -3.17 -18.92 6.19
CA GLY A 505 -3.48 -19.64 4.96
C GLY A 505 -3.18 -21.14 5.01
N SER A 506 -3.88 -21.91 4.16
CA SER A 506 -3.77 -23.37 4.08
C SER A 506 -2.39 -23.89 3.69
N GLU A 507 -1.57 -23.12 2.98
CA GLU A 507 -0.22 -23.55 2.56
C GLU A 507 0.67 -23.90 3.76
N VAL A 508 0.45 -23.26 4.92
CA VAL A 508 1.22 -23.57 6.14
C VAL A 508 0.95 -24.99 6.63
N VAL A 509 -0.29 -25.48 6.49
CA VAL A 509 -0.70 -26.84 6.87
C VAL A 509 -0.44 -27.86 5.76
N LEU A 510 -0.66 -27.44 4.50
CA LEU A 510 -0.54 -28.29 3.31
C LEU A 510 0.90 -28.41 2.78
N SER A 511 1.85 -27.70 3.37
CA SER A 511 3.27 -27.82 3.02
C SER A 511 3.74 -29.28 3.03
N ASP A 512 4.50 -29.64 2.00
CA ASP A 512 5.03 -31.00 1.85
C ASP A 512 6.21 -31.19 2.81
N ASP A 513 6.00 -32.02 3.83
CA ASP A 513 7.01 -32.41 4.81
C ASP A 513 7.56 -33.83 4.56
N GLY A 514 7.26 -34.42 3.40
CA GLY A 514 7.66 -35.78 3.03
C GLY A 514 6.95 -36.87 3.85
N LYS A 515 5.98 -36.51 4.70
CA LYS A 515 5.10 -37.44 5.41
C LYS A 515 3.76 -37.48 4.68
N GLY A 516 3.17 -38.67 4.60
CA GLY A 516 1.91 -38.92 3.88
C GLY A 516 0.75 -38.00 4.32
N ASP A 517 -0.36 -38.06 3.59
CA ASP A 517 -1.51 -37.19 3.83
C ASP A 517 -2.18 -37.53 5.18
N SER A 518 -2.23 -36.58 6.10
CA SER A 518 -2.93 -36.71 7.38
C SER A 518 -4.40 -36.35 7.24
N PHE A 519 -5.26 -36.78 8.17
CA PHE A 519 -6.65 -36.34 8.26
C PHE A 519 -6.75 -34.82 8.21
N MET A 520 -5.92 -34.10 8.98
CA MET A 520 -6.01 -32.63 8.98
C MET A 520 -5.64 -32.02 7.62
N LYS A 521 -4.60 -32.53 6.94
CA LYS A 521 -4.22 -32.05 5.60
C LYS A 521 -5.36 -32.29 4.60
N GLN A 522 -5.94 -33.49 4.61
CA GLN A 522 -7.06 -33.84 3.74
C GLN A 522 -8.30 -32.96 4.05
N TRP A 523 -8.69 -32.86 5.33
CA TRP A 523 -9.86 -32.10 5.76
C TRP A 523 -9.73 -30.60 5.46
N VAL A 524 -8.55 -29.99 5.64
CA VAL A 524 -8.32 -28.59 5.24
C VAL A 524 -8.44 -28.41 3.73
N ARG A 525 -7.90 -29.35 2.94
CA ARG A 525 -7.95 -29.28 1.49
C ARG A 525 -9.39 -29.36 0.96
N GLU A 526 -10.22 -30.20 1.56
CA GLU A 526 -11.57 -30.53 1.07
C GLU A 526 -12.68 -29.70 1.73
N CYS A 527 -12.56 -29.38 3.02
CA CYS A 527 -13.67 -28.87 3.83
C CYS A 527 -13.49 -27.42 4.31
N LEU A 528 -12.28 -27.00 4.70
CA LEU A 528 -12.10 -25.70 5.35
C LEU A 528 -12.23 -24.54 4.35
N VAL A 529 -13.21 -23.66 4.56
CA VAL A 529 -13.46 -22.49 3.70
C VAL A 529 -12.50 -21.36 4.05
N GLU A 530 -11.80 -20.81 3.06
CA GLU A 530 -10.84 -19.72 3.21
C GLU A 530 -11.10 -18.59 2.22
N ARG A 531 -10.69 -17.36 2.56
CA ARG A 531 -10.69 -16.20 1.65
C ARG A 531 -10.01 -16.52 0.32
N GLY A 532 -10.72 -16.31 -0.79
CA GLY A 532 -10.20 -16.55 -2.15
C GLY A 532 -10.06 -18.03 -2.55
N LYS A 533 -10.35 -18.99 -1.65
CA LYS A 533 -10.32 -20.44 -1.92
C LYS A 533 -11.66 -21.09 -1.52
N PRO A 534 -12.76 -20.82 -2.25
CA PRO A 534 -14.06 -21.42 -1.96
C PRO A 534 -14.01 -22.95 -2.10
N LYS A 535 -14.84 -23.64 -1.32
CA LYS A 535 -14.98 -25.11 -1.35
C LYS A 535 -16.36 -25.48 -1.88
N SER A 536 -16.47 -26.63 -2.54
CA SER A 536 -17.75 -27.14 -3.05
C SER A 536 -18.52 -27.86 -1.93
N PRO A 537 -19.77 -27.44 -1.62
CA PRO A 537 -20.56 -28.11 -0.59
C PRO A 537 -20.95 -29.53 -1.01
N ASP A 538 -21.14 -29.77 -2.31
CA ASP A 538 -21.44 -31.10 -2.85
C ASP A 538 -20.25 -32.06 -2.70
N ASN A 539 -19.02 -31.57 -2.91
CA ASN A 539 -17.83 -32.40 -2.75
C ASN A 539 -17.66 -32.82 -1.28
N MET A 540 -17.91 -31.93 -0.32
CA MET A 540 -17.86 -32.29 1.11
C MET A 540 -18.83 -33.43 1.45
N LEU A 541 -20.01 -33.45 0.81
CA LEU A 541 -21.03 -34.46 1.05
C LEU A 541 -20.71 -35.83 0.43
N GLN A 542 -19.86 -35.89 -0.61
CA GLN A 542 -19.43 -37.15 -1.22
C GLN A 542 -18.63 -38.03 -0.25
N HIS A 543 -18.01 -37.43 0.76
CA HIS A 543 -17.23 -38.13 1.79
C HIS A 543 -18.08 -38.61 2.97
N CYS A 544 -19.38 -38.28 3.02
CA CYS A 544 -20.28 -38.67 4.10
C CYS A 544 -20.83 -40.10 3.90
N ASP A 545 -20.81 -40.91 4.95
CA ASP A 545 -21.53 -42.19 5.04
C ASP A 545 -22.94 -41.93 5.59
N PRO A 546 -24.00 -42.28 4.85
CA PRO A 546 -25.38 -42.09 5.29
C PRO A 546 -25.71 -42.73 6.65
N ASN A 547 -25.13 -43.89 6.96
CA ASN A 547 -25.39 -44.57 8.24
C ASN A 547 -24.79 -43.82 9.42
N LEU A 548 -23.61 -43.23 9.22
CA LEU A 548 -22.93 -42.42 10.24
C LEU A 548 -23.67 -41.09 10.46
N VAL A 549 -24.17 -40.49 9.37
CA VAL A 549 -25.00 -39.28 9.44
C VAL A 549 -26.29 -39.54 10.23
N GLU A 550 -26.99 -40.64 9.98
CA GLU A 550 -28.19 -41.00 10.73
C GLU A 550 -27.90 -41.26 12.22
N ALA A 551 -26.78 -41.91 12.53
CA ALA A 551 -26.34 -42.13 13.90
C ALA A 551 -26.04 -40.80 14.63
N LEU A 552 -25.36 -39.86 13.96
CA LEU A 552 -25.09 -38.52 14.50
C LEU A 552 -26.37 -37.74 14.76
N LEU A 553 -27.31 -37.75 13.81
CA LEU A 553 -28.61 -37.09 13.97
C LEU A 553 -29.40 -37.66 15.14
N THR A 554 -29.40 -38.99 15.29
CA THR A 554 -30.04 -39.67 16.42
C THR A 554 -29.43 -39.22 17.74
N GLN A 555 -28.10 -39.12 17.80
CA GLN A 555 -27.37 -38.67 18.99
C GLN A 555 -27.70 -37.22 19.36
N PHE A 556 -27.66 -36.28 18.40
CA PHE A 556 -27.97 -34.86 18.67
C PHE A 556 -29.45 -34.61 18.95
N ASN A 557 -30.33 -35.52 18.51
CA ASN A 557 -31.75 -35.45 18.80
C ASN A 557 -32.11 -36.10 20.15
N SER A 558 -31.20 -36.89 20.74
CA SER A 558 -31.40 -37.51 22.05
C SER A 558 -31.42 -36.47 23.18
N THR A 559 -32.04 -36.81 24.30
CA THR A 559 -32.02 -36.01 25.53
C THR A 559 -30.89 -36.41 26.48
N ASP A 560 -30.04 -37.35 26.07
CA ASP A 560 -28.98 -37.88 26.91
C ASP A 560 -27.79 -36.91 26.90
N SER A 561 -27.18 -36.66 28.06
CA SER A 561 -26.11 -35.66 28.20
C SER A 561 -24.76 -36.17 27.70
N ASP A 562 -24.57 -37.50 27.64
CA ASP A 562 -23.30 -38.10 27.24
C ASP A 562 -23.26 -38.36 25.74
N PHE A 563 -22.25 -37.79 25.07
CA PHE A 563 -21.98 -38.08 23.66
C PHE A 563 -21.34 -39.47 23.53
N LYS A 564 -22.11 -40.47 23.07
CA LYS A 564 -21.70 -41.87 22.96
C LYS A 564 -21.78 -42.33 21.51
N MET A 565 -20.62 -42.58 20.88
CA MET A 565 -20.55 -43.20 19.55
C MET A 565 -19.55 -44.35 19.56
N ASN A 566 -20.04 -45.52 20.00
CA ASN A 566 -19.20 -46.71 20.15
C ASN A 566 -18.60 -47.13 18.81
N GLY A 567 -17.27 -47.32 18.79
CA GLY A 567 -16.55 -47.82 17.62
C GLY A 567 -16.25 -46.80 16.53
N MET A 568 -16.62 -45.52 16.72
CA MET A 568 -16.25 -44.44 15.79
C MET A 568 -15.00 -43.71 16.27
N THR A 569 -14.33 -43.08 15.31
CA THR A 569 -13.17 -42.22 15.54
C THR A 569 -13.52 -40.76 15.26
N TRP A 570 -12.77 -39.83 15.86
CA TRP A 570 -13.10 -38.40 15.74
C TRP A 570 -13.00 -37.86 14.31
N HIS A 571 -12.07 -38.39 13.50
CA HIS A 571 -11.93 -37.98 12.11
C HIS A 571 -13.15 -38.36 11.25
N GLU A 572 -13.75 -39.53 11.49
CA GLU A 572 -14.98 -39.95 10.81
C GLU A 572 -16.14 -39.02 11.18
N VAL A 573 -16.27 -38.65 12.47
CA VAL A 573 -17.29 -37.70 12.91
C VAL A 573 -17.12 -36.35 12.19
N CYS A 574 -15.89 -35.81 12.13
CA CYS A 574 -15.60 -34.55 11.44
C CYS A 574 -15.98 -34.56 9.94
N PHE A 575 -15.72 -35.66 9.23
CA PHE A 575 -16.09 -35.79 7.81
C PHE A 575 -17.60 -35.97 7.58
N ASN A 576 -18.33 -36.52 8.55
CA ASN A 576 -19.77 -36.75 8.44
C ASN A 576 -20.63 -35.59 8.97
N MET A 577 -20.03 -34.63 9.69
CA MET A 577 -20.75 -33.44 10.16
C MET A 577 -21.41 -32.60 9.05
N PRO A 578 -20.79 -32.37 7.89
CA PRO A 578 -21.44 -31.75 6.74
C PRO A 578 -22.78 -32.40 6.35
N GLY A 579 -22.84 -33.75 6.36
CA GLY A 579 -24.07 -34.49 6.09
C GLY A 579 -25.14 -34.26 7.16
N ALA A 580 -24.77 -34.34 8.44
CA ALA A 580 -25.71 -34.11 9.53
C ALA A 580 -26.28 -32.68 9.54
N ILE A 581 -25.45 -31.65 9.35
CA ILE A 581 -25.92 -30.27 9.34
C ILE A 581 -26.79 -29.97 8.11
N ARG A 582 -26.50 -30.60 6.96
CA ARG A 582 -27.35 -30.52 5.76
C ARG A 582 -28.75 -31.03 6.05
N GLU A 583 -28.88 -32.22 6.64
CA GLU A 583 -30.20 -32.79 6.94
C GLU A 583 -31.01 -31.91 7.90
N VAL A 584 -30.34 -31.30 8.90
CA VAL A 584 -31.00 -30.34 9.80
C VAL A 584 -31.49 -29.11 9.03
N LEU A 585 -30.67 -28.55 8.13
CA LEU A 585 -31.06 -27.40 7.30
C LEU A 585 -32.23 -27.76 6.37
N VAL A 586 -32.15 -28.89 5.67
CA VAL A 586 -33.19 -29.37 4.73
C VAL A 586 -34.50 -29.62 5.47
N ALA A 587 -34.45 -30.28 6.63
CA ALA A 587 -35.65 -30.50 7.44
C ALA A 587 -36.26 -29.19 7.96
N TRP A 588 -35.43 -28.17 8.24
CA TRP A 588 -35.94 -26.84 8.57
C TRP A 588 -36.50 -26.10 7.35
N GLU A 589 -35.88 -26.24 6.18
CA GLU A 589 -36.36 -25.72 4.90
C GLU A 589 -37.72 -26.27 4.51
N GLN A 590 -37.93 -27.57 4.76
CA GLN A 590 -39.18 -28.31 4.51
C GLN A 590 -40.21 -28.21 5.65
N GLU A 591 -39.95 -27.38 6.66
CA GLU A 591 -40.85 -27.18 7.82
C GLU A 591 -41.09 -28.43 8.68
N ALA A 592 -40.26 -29.47 8.52
CA ALA A 592 -40.28 -30.67 9.35
C ALA A 592 -39.70 -30.44 10.76
N LEU A 593 -38.80 -29.46 10.90
CA LEU A 593 -38.26 -29.00 12.19
C LEU A 593 -38.71 -27.57 12.50
N SER A 594 -39.10 -27.35 13.76
CA SER A 594 -39.34 -26.01 14.27
C SER A 594 -38.02 -25.28 14.57
N VAL A 595 -38.06 -23.94 14.66
CA VAL A 595 -36.89 -23.14 15.07
C VAL A 595 -36.34 -23.59 16.43
N THR A 596 -37.21 -24.00 17.34
CA THR A 596 -36.82 -24.53 18.65
C THR A 596 -36.10 -25.87 18.56
N ASP A 597 -36.51 -26.75 17.66
CA ASP A 597 -35.84 -28.04 17.43
C ASP A 597 -34.46 -27.84 16.83
N VAL A 598 -34.37 -26.99 15.79
CA VAL A 598 -33.08 -26.63 15.18
C VAL A 598 -32.13 -26.07 16.23
N LYS A 599 -32.59 -25.11 17.03
CA LYS A 599 -31.76 -24.53 18.10
C LYS A 599 -31.26 -25.61 19.06
N ARG A 600 -32.13 -26.50 19.53
CA ARG A 600 -31.77 -27.59 20.44
C ARG A 600 -30.71 -28.51 19.82
N ILE A 601 -30.87 -28.90 18.56
CA ILE A 601 -29.92 -29.74 17.84
C ILE A 601 -28.56 -29.04 17.70
N LEU A 602 -28.53 -27.75 17.34
CA LEU A 602 -27.30 -26.97 17.23
C LEU A 602 -26.60 -26.77 18.58
N ASP A 603 -27.36 -26.60 19.67
CA ASP A 603 -26.82 -26.54 21.03
C ASP A 603 -26.23 -27.91 21.43
N ALA A 604 -26.88 -29.01 21.06
CA ALA A 604 -26.36 -30.37 21.27
C ALA A 604 -25.10 -30.69 20.45
N MET A 605 -24.88 -30.02 19.30
CA MET A 605 -23.63 -30.13 18.55
C MET A 605 -22.47 -29.35 19.20
N GLN A 606 -22.77 -28.29 19.97
CA GLN A 606 -21.75 -27.47 20.64
C GLN A 606 -21.26 -28.08 21.96
N ALA A 607 -22.15 -28.72 22.70
CA ALA A 607 -21.86 -29.22 24.05
C ALA A 607 -20.71 -30.27 24.13
N PRO A 608 -20.55 -31.23 23.19
CA PRO A 608 -19.56 -32.28 23.32
C PRO A 608 -18.13 -31.78 23.08
N MET A 609 -17.92 -31.08 21.97
CA MET A 609 -16.61 -30.75 21.41
C MET A 609 -16.73 -29.51 20.53
N CYS A 610 -15.79 -28.58 20.66
CA CYS A 610 -15.81 -27.32 19.90
C CYS A 610 -15.41 -27.50 18.43
N CYS A 611 -14.81 -28.63 18.04
CA CYS A 611 -14.52 -28.96 16.65
C CYS A 611 -15.77 -29.26 15.79
N LEU A 612 -16.86 -29.77 16.39
CA LEU A 612 -18.05 -30.16 15.64
C LEU A 612 -18.81 -28.96 15.05
N PRO A 613 -19.05 -27.87 15.81
CA PRO A 613 -19.60 -26.64 15.25
C PRO A 613 -18.74 -26.05 14.13
N VAL A 614 -17.40 -26.18 14.22
CA VAL A 614 -16.51 -25.75 13.13
C VAL A 614 -16.76 -26.57 11.87
N CYS A 615 -16.85 -27.90 11.98
CA CYS A 615 -17.16 -28.79 10.84
C CYS A 615 -18.56 -28.58 10.26
N ALA A 616 -19.54 -28.23 11.09
CA ALA A 616 -20.88 -27.88 10.62
C ALA A 616 -20.89 -26.51 9.91
N ALA A 617 -20.18 -25.53 10.47
CA ALA A 617 -20.09 -24.19 9.91
C ALA A 617 -19.33 -24.14 8.59
N THR A 618 -18.31 -24.98 8.36
CA THR A 618 -17.61 -25.04 7.06
C THR A 618 -18.57 -25.36 5.92
N TRP A 619 -19.44 -26.37 6.09
CA TRP A 619 -20.44 -26.72 5.08
C TRP A 619 -21.48 -25.62 4.90
N LEU A 620 -22.04 -25.05 5.99
CA LEU A 620 -23.00 -23.95 5.90
C LEU A 620 -22.41 -22.73 5.16
N CYS A 621 -21.16 -22.38 5.45
CA CYS A 621 -20.44 -21.29 4.80
C CYS A 621 -20.23 -21.57 3.31
N SER A 622 -19.82 -22.79 2.95
CA SER A 622 -19.68 -23.22 1.55
C SER A 622 -21.03 -23.22 0.80
N TYR A 623 -22.10 -23.72 1.41
CA TYR A 623 -23.45 -23.72 0.86
C TYR A 623 -23.98 -22.31 0.58
N MET A 624 -23.75 -21.37 1.51
CA MET A 624 -24.16 -19.97 1.33
C MET A 624 -23.47 -19.28 0.15
N GLN A 625 -22.28 -19.70 -0.28
CA GLN A 625 -21.59 -19.11 -1.44
C GLN A 625 -22.28 -19.44 -2.78
N VAL A 626 -22.97 -20.59 -2.85
CA VAL A 626 -23.63 -21.07 -4.07
C VAL A 626 -25.15 -20.94 -4.03
N SER A 627 -25.70 -20.52 -2.89
CA SER A 627 -27.14 -20.38 -2.67
C SER A 627 -27.67 -19.02 -3.13
N PRO A 628 -28.94 -18.94 -3.60
CA PRO A 628 -29.56 -17.67 -3.94
C PRO A 628 -29.86 -16.85 -2.68
N GLN A 629 -29.92 -15.52 -2.81
CA GLN A 629 -29.99 -14.56 -1.70
C GLN A 629 -31.20 -14.78 -0.76
N ASP A 630 -32.32 -15.24 -1.30
CA ASP A 630 -33.57 -15.54 -0.58
C ASP A 630 -33.48 -16.79 0.29
N ALA A 631 -32.61 -17.75 -0.06
CA ALA A 631 -32.37 -18.96 0.72
C ALA A 631 -31.37 -18.78 1.88
N LEU A 632 -30.65 -17.65 1.95
CA LEU A 632 -29.55 -17.47 2.90
C LEU A 632 -29.97 -17.28 4.37
N LEU A 633 -31.23 -16.93 4.64
CA LEU A 633 -31.67 -16.56 5.99
C LEU A 633 -31.53 -17.72 7.00
N LYS A 634 -31.95 -18.93 6.62
CA LYS A 634 -31.88 -20.13 7.49
C LYS A 634 -30.42 -20.55 7.78
N PRO A 635 -29.55 -20.81 6.78
CA PRO A 635 -28.16 -21.18 7.07
C PRO A 635 -27.40 -20.09 7.83
N MET A 636 -27.66 -18.80 7.56
CA MET A 636 -27.06 -17.70 8.31
C MET A 636 -27.47 -17.72 9.79
N ASN A 637 -28.74 -18.01 10.09
CA ASN A 637 -29.22 -18.15 11.47
C ASN A 637 -28.58 -19.36 12.18
N MET A 638 -28.34 -20.48 11.48
CA MET A 638 -27.63 -21.63 12.06
C MET A 638 -26.19 -21.26 12.43
N VAL A 639 -25.47 -20.55 11.55
CA VAL A 639 -24.13 -20.02 11.85
C VAL A 639 -24.17 -19.04 13.04
N GLN A 640 -25.17 -18.15 13.10
CA GLN A 640 -25.33 -17.25 14.26
C GLN A 640 -25.54 -18.01 15.57
N GLN A 641 -26.23 -19.15 15.54
CA GLN A 641 -26.42 -19.96 16.73
C GLN A 641 -25.10 -20.58 17.22
N PHE A 642 -24.21 -21.00 16.32
CA PHE A 642 -22.87 -21.46 16.69
C PHE A 642 -21.97 -20.35 17.25
N LEU A 643 -22.23 -19.10 16.89
CA LEU A 643 -21.49 -17.95 17.45
C LEU A 643 -21.94 -17.56 18.87
N LYS A 644 -23.03 -18.16 19.37
CA LYS A 644 -23.55 -17.92 20.72
C LYS A 644 -23.01 -18.99 21.67
N VAL A 645 -22.05 -18.61 22.51
CA VAL A 645 -21.46 -19.52 23.51
C VAL A 645 -22.52 -20.02 24.49
N LEU A 646 -22.57 -21.34 24.69
CA LEU A 646 -23.37 -21.98 25.74
C LEU A 646 -22.82 -21.59 27.12
N MET A 647 -23.54 -20.74 27.85
CA MET A 647 -23.17 -20.34 29.20
C MET A 647 -23.78 -21.31 30.21
N SER A 648 -22.96 -22.17 30.79
CA SER A 648 -23.30 -23.00 31.96
C SER A 648 -22.13 -22.98 32.95
N GLU A 649 -22.40 -22.73 34.23
CA GLU A 649 -21.36 -22.68 35.28
C GLU A 649 -20.64 -24.02 35.49
N GLU A 650 -21.31 -25.14 35.21
CA GLU A 650 -20.73 -26.48 35.26
C GLU A 650 -19.84 -26.77 34.04
N LEU A 651 -20.31 -26.40 32.84
CA LEU A 651 -19.59 -26.61 31.58
C LEU A 651 -18.35 -25.70 31.49
N GLY A 652 -18.42 -24.47 32.02
CA GLY A 652 -17.34 -23.49 31.96
C GLY A 652 -16.13 -23.80 32.83
N LYS A 653 -16.27 -24.61 33.89
CA LYS A 653 -15.16 -25.06 34.74
C LYS A 653 -14.55 -26.39 34.27
N GLN A 654 -15.25 -27.13 33.43
CA GLN A 654 -14.78 -28.41 32.88
C GLN A 654 -13.89 -28.15 31.66
N ASN A 655 -12.62 -28.59 31.73
CA ASN A 655 -11.71 -28.69 30.58
C ASN A 655 -11.57 -27.41 29.72
N ASN A 656 -11.52 -26.22 30.35
CA ASN A 656 -11.34 -24.92 29.67
C ASN A 656 -12.29 -24.70 28.48
N TYR A 657 -13.57 -25.08 28.64
CA TYR A 657 -14.57 -24.95 27.58
C TYR A 657 -14.71 -23.50 27.09
N ASN A 658 -14.68 -22.51 27.98
CA ASN A 658 -14.85 -21.11 27.62
C ASN A 658 -13.77 -20.62 26.63
N GLU A 659 -12.51 -20.96 26.89
CA GLU A 659 -11.39 -20.59 26.04
C GLU A 659 -11.45 -21.31 24.69
N ARG A 660 -11.80 -22.60 24.67
CA ARG A 660 -11.98 -23.38 23.43
C ARG A 660 -13.15 -22.84 22.59
N ALA A 661 -14.27 -22.53 23.25
CA ALA A 661 -15.43 -21.93 22.61
C ALA A 661 -15.12 -20.53 22.05
N ALA A 662 -14.28 -19.74 22.73
CA ALA A 662 -13.82 -18.46 22.20
C ALA A 662 -13.04 -18.64 20.88
N LEU A 663 -12.14 -19.62 20.81
CA LEU A 663 -11.39 -19.95 19.60
C LEU A 663 -12.30 -20.47 18.48
N MET A 664 -13.24 -21.36 18.81
CA MET A 664 -14.30 -21.83 17.90
C MET A 664 -15.07 -20.66 17.28
N VAL A 665 -15.55 -19.73 18.12
CA VAL A 665 -16.28 -18.53 17.68
C VAL A 665 -15.43 -17.68 16.74
N GLN A 666 -14.14 -17.49 17.03
CA GLN A 666 -13.23 -16.74 16.14
C GLN A 666 -13.09 -17.40 14.77
N ILE A 667 -12.91 -18.73 14.74
CA ILE A 667 -12.79 -19.51 13.49
C ILE A 667 -14.08 -19.40 12.67
N ILE A 668 -15.24 -19.68 13.28
CA ILE A 668 -16.55 -19.62 12.61
C ILE A 668 -16.86 -18.22 12.12
N ARG A 669 -16.59 -17.20 12.93
CA ARG A 669 -16.82 -15.79 12.57
C ARG A 669 -15.99 -15.41 11.36
N LYS A 670 -14.73 -15.86 11.28
CA LYS A 670 -13.87 -15.58 10.13
C LYS A 670 -14.39 -16.24 8.85
N MET A 671 -14.78 -17.51 8.90
CA MET A 671 -15.43 -18.19 7.78
C MET A 671 -16.72 -17.46 7.33
N GLN A 672 -17.52 -16.97 8.28
CA GLN A 672 -18.71 -16.19 7.98
C GLN A 672 -18.37 -14.90 7.21
N PHE A 673 -17.38 -14.13 7.67
CA PHE A 673 -16.98 -12.87 7.04
C PHE A 673 -16.43 -13.06 5.62
N ASP A 674 -15.68 -14.14 5.39
CA ASP A 674 -15.12 -14.45 4.07
C ASP A 674 -16.19 -14.85 3.04
N VAL A 675 -17.37 -15.32 3.49
CA VAL A 675 -18.53 -15.69 2.65
C VAL A 675 -19.54 -14.55 2.50
N HIS A 676 -19.85 -13.84 3.59
CA HIS A 676 -20.89 -12.82 3.62
C HIS A 676 -20.52 -11.70 4.59
N THR A 677 -20.51 -10.45 4.11
CA THR A 677 -20.32 -9.28 4.98
C THR A 677 -21.63 -8.99 5.73
N PRO A 678 -21.69 -9.01 7.08
CA PRO A 678 -22.92 -8.75 7.81
C PRO A 678 -23.45 -7.34 7.54
N THR A 679 -24.76 -7.20 7.34
CA THR A 679 -25.46 -5.91 7.12
C THR A 679 -25.61 -5.03 8.36
N LEU A 680 -25.03 -5.40 9.51
CA LEU A 680 -25.30 -4.76 10.80
C LEU A 680 -24.25 -3.68 11.16
N SER A 681 -24.68 -2.43 11.03
CA SER A 681 -23.93 -1.20 11.24
C SER A 681 -23.61 -0.83 12.70
N LYS A 682 -23.62 -1.75 13.68
CA LYS A 682 -23.45 -1.41 15.11
C LYS A 682 -22.77 -2.43 16.04
N VAL A 683 -22.27 -3.55 15.54
CA VAL A 683 -21.40 -4.40 16.38
C VAL A 683 -19.99 -3.85 16.27
N LYS A 684 -19.33 -3.50 17.39
CA LYS A 684 -17.87 -3.28 17.43
C LYS A 684 -17.24 -4.51 16.79
N ALA A 685 -16.88 -4.40 15.51
CA ALA A 685 -16.21 -5.46 14.77
C ALA A 685 -14.89 -5.70 15.50
N MET A 686 -14.81 -6.76 16.29
CA MET A 686 -13.54 -7.22 16.84
C MET A 686 -12.66 -7.62 15.65
N GLY A 687 -11.75 -6.74 15.26
CA GLY A 687 -10.49 -7.06 14.60
C GLY A 687 -10.50 -7.82 13.27
N LEU A 688 -11.60 -7.87 12.52
CA LEU A 688 -11.66 -8.51 11.20
C LEU A 688 -11.85 -7.44 10.12
N SER A 689 -10.72 -6.94 9.60
CA SER A 689 -10.61 -5.78 8.71
C SER A 689 -10.68 -6.13 7.21
N HIS A 690 -11.26 -7.28 6.81
CA HIS A 690 -11.04 -7.84 5.46
C HIS A 690 -12.31 -7.98 4.59
N SER A 691 -13.25 -7.03 4.62
CA SER A 691 -14.44 -7.09 3.76
C SER A 691 -14.12 -6.72 2.30
N ILE A 692 -14.43 -7.63 1.37
CA ILE A 692 -14.29 -7.43 -0.08
C ILE A 692 -15.44 -6.60 -0.67
N ILE A 693 -16.62 -6.55 -0.03
CA ILE A 693 -17.83 -5.95 -0.62
C ILE A 693 -18.33 -4.79 0.25
N SER A 694 -17.89 -3.59 -0.07
CA SER A 694 -18.52 -2.35 0.42
C SER A 694 -19.65 -1.92 -0.51
N LYS A 695 -20.70 -1.32 0.05
CA LYS A 695 -21.83 -0.77 -0.73
C LYS A 695 -21.47 0.53 -1.45
N GLN A 696 -20.33 1.14 -1.12
CA GLN A 696 -19.86 2.37 -1.77
C GLN A 696 -19.20 2.05 -3.12
N PRO A 697 -19.30 2.91 -4.13
CA PRO A 697 -18.53 2.77 -5.37
C PRO A 697 -17.03 2.64 -5.09
N VAL A 698 -16.35 1.74 -5.80
CA VAL A 698 -14.92 1.44 -5.64
C VAL A 698 -14.05 2.70 -5.83
N SER A 699 -14.47 3.62 -6.71
CA SER A 699 -13.79 4.90 -6.94
C SER A 699 -13.86 5.86 -5.75
N GLU A 700 -15.00 5.96 -5.07
CA GLU A 700 -15.16 6.85 -3.90
C GLU A 700 -14.36 6.33 -2.70
N GLN A 701 -14.32 5.01 -2.54
CA GLN A 701 -13.49 4.37 -1.52
C GLN A 701 -12.01 4.61 -1.76
N LEU A 702 -11.55 4.46 -3.01
CA LEU A 702 -10.16 4.74 -3.37
C LEU A 702 -9.81 6.20 -3.09
N GLU A 703 -10.65 7.16 -3.49
CA GLU A 703 -10.42 8.59 -3.26
C GLU A 703 -10.34 8.91 -1.76
N SER A 704 -11.26 8.34 -0.96
CA SER A 704 -11.28 8.51 0.50
C SER A 704 -10.00 7.98 1.15
N VAL A 705 -9.61 6.74 0.83
CA VAL A 705 -8.41 6.10 1.39
C VAL A 705 -7.16 6.85 0.94
N TRP A 706 -7.04 7.15 -0.36
CA TRP A 706 -5.88 7.83 -0.92
C TRP A 706 -5.68 9.23 -0.35
N THR A 707 -6.75 10.02 -0.20
CA THR A 707 -6.69 11.36 0.39
C THR A 707 -6.24 11.31 1.85
N SER A 708 -6.70 10.31 2.62
CA SER A 708 -6.23 10.09 4.00
C SER A 708 -4.74 9.76 4.04
N LEU A 709 -4.29 8.86 3.17
CA LEU A 709 -2.88 8.44 3.09
C LEU A 709 -1.96 9.61 2.73
N LEU A 710 -2.32 10.41 1.73
CA LEU A 710 -1.54 11.60 1.38
C LEU A 710 -1.47 12.59 2.54
N LYS A 711 -2.56 12.79 3.29
CA LYS A 711 -2.57 13.69 4.45
C LYS A 711 -1.66 13.18 5.58
N GLN A 712 -1.67 11.88 5.85
CA GLN A 712 -0.91 11.26 6.93
C GLN A 712 0.57 11.04 6.57
N GLY A 713 0.87 10.71 5.31
CA GLY A 713 2.21 10.35 4.85
C GLY A 713 2.65 8.93 5.20
N TRP A 714 1.77 8.07 5.67
CA TRP A 714 2.07 6.67 5.99
C TRP A 714 0.80 5.82 5.85
N ILE A 715 0.93 4.51 5.82
CA ILE A 715 -0.19 3.57 5.66
C ILE A 715 -0.44 2.80 6.96
N GLY A 716 -1.65 2.93 7.51
CA GLY A 716 -2.12 2.10 8.62
C GLY A 716 -2.63 0.75 8.15
N ILE A 717 -2.73 -0.23 9.06
CA ILE A 717 -3.14 -1.61 8.72
C ILE A 717 -4.53 -1.65 8.09
N GLU A 718 -5.48 -0.85 8.57
CA GLU A 718 -6.83 -0.76 8.00
C GLU A 718 -6.82 -0.23 6.55
N ALA A 719 -5.96 0.76 6.27
CA ALA A 719 -5.81 1.30 4.92
C ALA A 719 -5.16 0.27 3.99
N THR A 720 -4.19 -0.51 4.47
CA THR A 720 -3.60 -1.62 3.72
C THR A 720 -4.64 -2.64 3.29
N HIS A 721 -5.53 -3.05 4.20
CA HIS A 721 -6.62 -3.97 3.85
C HIS A 721 -7.64 -3.39 2.89
N SER A 722 -7.96 -2.11 3.06
CA SER A 722 -8.88 -1.42 2.16
C SER A 722 -8.30 -1.39 0.73
N LEU A 723 -7.00 -1.09 0.59
CA LEU A 723 -6.33 -1.09 -0.71
C LEU A 723 -6.22 -2.49 -1.33
N GLU A 724 -5.92 -3.52 -0.53
CA GLU A 724 -5.95 -4.93 -0.97
C GLU A 724 -7.34 -5.31 -1.49
N SER A 725 -8.40 -4.92 -0.77
CA SER A 725 -9.79 -5.13 -1.16
C SER A 725 -10.15 -4.43 -2.48
N LEU A 726 -9.72 -3.17 -2.64
CA LEU A 726 -9.91 -2.40 -3.87
C LEU A 726 -9.16 -3.02 -5.07
N LEU A 727 -7.94 -3.50 -4.85
CA LEU A 727 -7.16 -4.20 -5.88
C LEU A 727 -7.86 -5.49 -6.32
N ASN A 728 -8.32 -6.30 -5.37
CA ASN A 728 -9.03 -7.55 -5.65
C ASN A 728 -10.38 -7.32 -6.35
N THR A 729 -11.06 -6.21 -6.04
CA THR A 729 -12.37 -5.88 -6.62
C THR A 729 -12.26 -5.23 -8.00
N GLY A 730 -11.35 -4.27 -8.17
CA GLY A 730 -11.18 -3.53 -9.42
C GLY A 730 -10.22 -4.18 -10.42
N GLY A 731 -9.33 -5.05 -9.96
CA GLY A 731 -8.23 -5.61 -10.72
C GLY A 731 -7.04 -4.65 -10.87
N ALA A 732 -5.86 -5.19 -11.15
CA ALA A 732 -4.59 -4.45 -11.21
C ALA A 732 -4.63 -3.28 -12.20
N GLN A 733 -5.22 -3.46 -13.39
CA GLN A 733 -5.33 -2.39 -14.39
C GLN A 733 -6.11 -1.18 -13.87
N TRP A 734 -7.30 -1.41 -13.31
CA TRP A 734 -8.13 -0.34 -12.75
C TRP A 734 -7.42 0.34 -11.59
N PHE A 735 -6.81 -0.46 -10.70
CA PHE A 735 -6.14 0.02 -9.49
C PHE A 735 -4.96 0.95 -9.82
N VAL A 736 -4.03 0.48 -10.67
CA VAL A 736 -2.86 1.27 -11.09
C VAL A 736 -3.29 2.52 -11.86
N THR A 737 -4.23 2.39 -12.80
CA THR A 737 -4.71 3.54 -13.60
C THR A 737 -5.27 4.65 -12.72
N ASN A 738 -6.10 4.31 -11.73
CA ASN A 738 -6.73 5.34 -10.89
C ASN A 738 -5.76 5.93 -9.86
N LEU A 739 -4.84 5.15 -9.29
CA LEU A 739 -3.81 5.69 -8.40
C LEU A 739 -2.84 6.63 -9.12
N VAL A 740 -2.44 6.30 -10.35
CA VAL A 740 -1.60 7.19 -11.17
C VAL A 740 -2.37 8.46 -11.58
N LYS A 741 -3.68 8.37 -11.86
CA LYS A 741 -4.51 9.56 -12.08
C LYS A 741 -4.52 10.49 -10.87
N GLU A 742 -4.58 9.96 -9.65
CA GLU A 742 -4.50 10.80 -8.45
C GLU A 742 -3.11 11.42 -8.27
N LEU A 743 -2.04 10.67 -8.56
CA LEU A 743 -0.66 11.17 -8.51
C LEU A 743 -0.47 12.40 -9.40
N VAL A 744 -0.95 12.35 -10.64
CA VAL A 744 -0.77 13.42 -11.64
C VAL A 744 -1.54 14.70 -11.28
N LYS A 745 -2.47 14.67 -10.31
CA LYS A 745 -3.15 15.88 -9.81
C LYS A 745 -2.25 16.74 -8.93
N LEU A 746 -1.19 16.18 -8.36
CA LEU A 746 -0.31 16.86 -7.41
C LEU A 746 0.63 17.84 -8.13
N ARG A 747 0.86 19.01 -7.51
CA ARG A 747 1.62 20.12 -8.13
C ARG A 747 2.95 20.42 -7.45
N TYR A 748 3.05 20.12 -6.16
CA TYR A 748 4.23 20.41 -5.36
C TYR A 748 5.16 19.19 -5.36
N ARG A 749 6.47 19.44 -5.44
CA ARG A 749 7.50 18.38 -5.47
C ARG A 749 7.39 17.48 -4.24
N ASP A 750 7.29 18.06 -3.05
CA ASP A 750 7.21 17.29 -1.80
C ASP A 750 5.98 16.38 -1.74
N ASP A 751 4.84 16.86 -2.26
CA ASP A 751 3.62 16.06 -2.35
C ASP A 751 3.77 14.91 -3.35
N LEU A 752 4.42 15.17 -4.49
CA LEU A 752 4.72 14.15 -5.50
C LEU A 752 5.69 13.10 -4.94
N ASP A 753 6.79 13.51 -4.31
CA ASP A 753 7.78 12.61 -3.73
C ASP A 753 7.14 11.71 -2.67
N ARG A 754 6.30 12.28 -1.80
CA ARG A 754 5.50 11.53 -0.82
C ARG A 754 4.52 10.57 -1.48
N ALA A 755 3.79 11.02 -2.50
CA ALA A 755 2.80 10.19 -3.18
C ALA A 755 3.45 9.02 -3.92
N VAL A 756 4.57 9.25 -4.63
CA VAL A 756 5.32 8.21 -5.33
C VAL A 756 5.80 7.14 -4.35
N ASP A 757 6.28 7.54 -3.17
CA ASP A 757 6.72 6.60 -2.13
C ASP A 757 5.60 5.72 -1.60
N LEU A 758 4.43 6.31 -1.37
CA LEU A 758 3.24 5.57 -0.95
C LEU A 758 2.75 4.65 -2.07
N LEU A 759 2.67 5.13 -3.32
CA LEU A 759 2.28 4.34 -4.49
C LEU A 759 3.20 3.14 -4.71
N MET A 760 4.52 3.35 -4.60
CA MET A 760 5.52 2.28 -4.72
C MET A 760 5.25 1.19 -3.68
N ALA A 761 5.00 1.56 -2.43
CA ALA A 761 4.62 0.61 -1.40
C ALA A 761 3.30 -0.09 -1.74
N VAL A 762 2.25 0.65 -2.08
CA VAL A 762 0.90 0.13 -2.39
C VAL A 762 0.94 -0.87 -3.55
N PHE A 763 1.78 -0.67 -4.56
CA PHE A 763 1.95 -1.65 -5.65
C PHE A 763 2.57 -2.97 -5.20
N HIS A 764 3.20 -3.05 -4.02
CA HIS A 764 3.64 -4.34 -3.46
C HIS A 764 2.50 -5.23 -2.99
N LEU A 765 1.24 -4.76 -3.01
CA LEU A 765 0.07 -5.62 -2.82
C LEU A 765 0.02 -6.73 -3.88
N ASP A 766 0.42 -6.43 -5.12
CA ASP A 766 0.64 -7.38 -6.21
C ASP A 766 1.67 -6.78 -7.17
N ILE A 767 2.94 -6.90 -6.78
CA ILE A 767 4.04 -6.21 -7.47
C ILE A 767 4.15 -6.63 -8.93
N GLU A 768 3.87 -7.89 -9.26
CA GLU A 768 4.00 -8.42 -10.61
C GLU A 768 2.92 -7.84 -11.54
N ASN A 769 1.64 -7.98 -11.18
CA ASN A 769 0.56 -7.50 -12.03
C ASN A 769 0.47 -5.97 -12.05
N CYS A 770 0.75 -5.30 -10.93
CA CYS A 770 0.77 -3.84 -10.89
C CYS A 770 1.89 -3.28 -11.77
N THR A 771 3.10 -3.87 -11.72
CA THR A 771 4.23 -3.44 -12.56
C THR A 771 3.94 -3.68 -14.04
N LEU A 772 3.38 -4.84 -14.40
CA LEU A 772 3.01 -5.15 -15.78
C LEU A 772 1.96 -4.17 -16.31
N CYS A 773 0.90 -3.89 -15.55
CA CYS A 773 -0.11 -2.90 -15.92
C CYS A 773 0.50 -1.49 -16.04
N LEU A 774 1.37 -1.11 -15.11
CA LEU A 774 2.06 0.17 -15.13
C LEU A 774 2.87 0.35 -16.42
N LEU A 775 3.68 -0.63 -16.78
CA LEU A 775 4.58 -0.55 -17.94
C LEU A 775 3.86 -0.70 -19.29
N GLN A 776 2.86 -1.60 -19.38
CA GLN A 776 2.25 -1.95 -20.66
C GLN A 776 1.01 -1.12 -21.00
N GLN A 777 0.30 -0.62 -20.00
CA GLN A 777 -1.02 -0.03 -20.21
C GLN A 777 -1.11 1.40 -19.71
N VAL A 778 -0.50 1.71 -18.55
CA VAL A 778 -0.68 3.01 -17.90
C VAL A 778 0.38 4.00 -18.38
N LEU A 779 1.67 3.72 -18.20
CA LEU A 779 2.75 4.62 -18.64
C LEU A 779 2.71 4.95 -20.14
N PRO A 780 2.41 4.03 -21.07
CA PRO A 780 2.28 4.38 -22.49
C PRO A 780 1.10 5.31 -22.81
N GLN A 781 0.15 5.50 -21.90
CA GLN A 781 -0.86 6.55 -22.04
C GLN A 781 -0.32 7.92 -21.65
N TYR A 782 0.80 7.98 -20.91
CA TYR A 782 1.43 9.19 -20.39
C TYR A 782 2.77 9.55 -21.06
N LEU A 783 3.30 8.65 -21.89
CA LEU A 783 4.49 8.78 -22.73
C LEU A 783 4.05 8.90 -24.17
#